data_AF-A0A959XRU8-F1
#
_entry.id   AF-A0A959XRU8-F1
#
_cell.length_a   1.000
_cell.length_b   1.000
_cell.length_c   1.000
_cell.angle_alpha   90.00
_cell.angle_beta   90.00
_cell.angle_gamma   90.00
#
_symmetry.space_group_name_H-M   'P 1'
#
loop_
_entity.id
_entity.type
_entity.pdbx_description
1 polymer ?
#
loop_
_entity_poly.entity_id
_entity_poly.type
_entity_poly.pdbx_seq_one_letter_code
_entity_poly.pdbx_strand_id
1 'polypeptide(L)'
;MTRNFLLGAILGIAINTQAQYIISDPAFLAELQVVVPGALSGNVLDTTHASVLSLDHLDLASSGVMDLDGIRFFTGLDTLNVRNTPLSDLNGLPPQLKWLDCASTDLLALPNDLPDSLEFLDCSNIGLTSLPSTWPAGLRELLAGSNDLTVLSDLPPALEILYVNFNDIFLIVQLPSTLLVLDCQSNDLTGLPALPPGLVRLGAGVNQISVLPALPATLEELVMSYNDLTNLPALPPALRELYISSNSVVALPTLPNGLTKLSAGSNQLSALPNVPDSLNYLYIAWNQIDSLPPLPDGLTLLGCSGNLIPELPTLPAQLEELYCNQNPLTCLPALPAGLLSLVCNNTGITCLPNIPAGVTYTPSDLGFQPVICAAGDPCALEQAIRGVVFLDLNSDGVQDPTEPVMPHAVIEVLPGPIVGGADVNGAFVIPVDTGNYLVDGRMKQYHTITTSPFQVTITPGETDSSSAIGYQAIPGIHDLRSDIQAGPARPGFENLVHLSVTNAGTDTSAAVIDLSIAADQSFDSATVMPAMQNGNMITWNAVLPPNAIWSCVVTLATDAAIPLGSSITHVLEAGPLAIDTVPQDNTVSWVSEVVGSYDPNDKLSPVSYLNTVEVQNAEWIDYTIRFQNTGTFLAENVLITDTLPASLQAATVQYVSASHNALWHLDGNVLTFSLPGILLPDSASDPLGSQGYIHFRIQVATNLISGDTIVNRANIFFDFNDPIITEPSTIPIAFPDHIGDAHTLAIGVQVAPNPAHDHAVLRFTECLSGPGDLLLYDELGRGAWRTPLSAGQCATTITTSDLVPGMYYFVVRSGNRHATGKLSVTH
;
A
#
# COMPACT_ATOMS: atom_id res chain seq x y z
N MET A 1 -51.48 112.60 -16.22
CA MET A 1 -52.87 112.15 -16.03
C MET A 1 -52.80 110.84 -15.24
N THR A 2 -52.87 110.90 -13.90
CA THR A 2 -54.05 110.58 -13.06
C THR A 2 -54.57 109.16 -13.27
N ARG A 3 -54.86 108.30 -12.28
CA ARG A 3 -54.75 108.24 -10.81
C ARG A 3 -55.34 106.86 -10.43
N ASN A 4 -54.75 106.19 -9.43
CA ASN A 4 -55.23 105.08 -8.56
C ASN A 4 -56.59 104.39 -8.79
N PHE A 5 -56.63 103.07 -8.53
CA PHE A 5 -57.32 102.49 -7.35
C PHE A 5 -56.76 101.10 -6.95
N LEU A 6 -56.46 100.95 -5.65
CA LEU A 6 -56.38 99.70 -4.88
C LEU A 6 -57.79 99.03 -4.82
N LEU A 7 -58.06 97.76 -4.46
CA LEU A 7 -57.55 96.92 -3.37
C LEU A 7 -58.15 95.50 -3.53
N GLY A 8 -57.42 94.45 -3.14
CA GLY A 8 -57.98 93.10 -3.00
C GLY A 8 -56.91 92.02 -2.90
N ALA A 9 -56.45 91.71 -1.68
CA ALA A 9 -55.51 90.62 -1.42
C ALA A 9 -56.25 89.26 -1.42
N ILE A 10 -55.81 88.34 -2.28
CA ILE A 10 -55.96 86.88 -2.10
C ILE A 10 -54.64 86.23 -2.55
N LEU A 11 -54.12 85.38 -1.67
CA LEU A 11 -52.93 84.52 -1.79
C LEU A 11 -52.65 84.05 -3.23
N GLY A 12 -51.43 84.29 -3.69
CA GLY A 12 -50.87 83.55 -4.82
C GLY A 12 -50.66 82.09 -4.41
N ILE A 13 -51.47 81.19 -4.97
CA ILE A 13 -51.15 79.77 -5.02
C ILE A 13 -50.13 79.64 -6.16
N ALA A 14 -48.86 79.53 -5.81
CA ALA A 14 -47.85 79.02 -6.73
C ALA A 14 -48.20 77.55 -6.99
N ILE A 15 -48.73 77.26 -8.17
CA ILE A 15 -48.91 75.89 -8.63
C ILE A 15 -47.51 75.42 -9.01
N ASN A 16 -46.83 74.73 -8.09
CA ASN A 16 -45.65 73.94 -8.43
C ASN A 16 -46.13 72.84 -9.39
N THR A 17 -45.84 72.98 -10.67
CA THR A 17 -46.00 71.88 -11.62
C THR A 17 -44.92 70.85 -11.30
N GLN A 18 -45.27 69.77 -10.59
CA GLN A 18 -44.40 68.62 -10.38
C GLN A 18 -44.05 68.03 -11.75
N ALA A 19 -42.77 67.85 -12.03
CA ALA A 19 -42.35 67.15 -13.24
C ALA A 19 -42.56 65.64 -13.03
N GLN A 20 -43.39 65.03 -13.87
CA GLN A 20 -43.83 63.65 -13.74
C GLN A 20 -43.26 62.77 -14.86
N TYR A 21 -42.86 61.54 -14.53
CA TYR A 21 -42.35 60.55 -15.47
C TYR A 21 -43.04 59.19 -15.28
N ILE A 22 -43.23 58.40 -16.34
CA ILE A 22 -43.88 57.09 -16.26
C ILE A 22 -42.81 56.01 -16.22
N ILE A 23 -42.80 55.20 -15.16
CA ILE A 23 -41.95 54.00 -15.07
C ILE A 23 -42.68 52.84 -15.75
N SER A 24 -42.04 52.27 -16.78
CA SER A 24 -42.67 51.27 -17.66
C SER A 24 -42.35 49.83 -17.25
N ASP A 25 -41.16 49.58 -16.68
CA ASP A 25 -40.77 48.27 -16.17
C ASP A 25 -41.48 47.96 -14.84
N PRO A 26 -42.29 46.89 -14.75
CA PRO A 26 -43.04 46.58 -13.53
C PRO A 26 -42.16 46.18 -12.34
N ALA A 27 -41.00 45.55 -12.58
CA ALA A 27 -40.08 45.15 -11.53
C ALA A 27 -39.35 46.39 -10.98
N PHE A 28 -38.90 47.29 -11.86
CA PHE A 28 -38.28 48.54 -11.45
C PHE A 28 -39.26 49.42 -10.68
N LEU A 29 -40.51 49.49 -11.13
CA LEU A 29 -41.57 50.17 -10.39
C LEU A 29 -41.78 49.56 -9.00
N ALA A 30 -41.79 48.22 -8.89
CA ALA A 30 -41.95 47.55 -7.60
C ALA A 30 -40.81 47.89 -6.63
N GLU A 31 -39.57 47.91 -7.11
CA GLU A 31 -38.42 48.34 -6.29
C GLU A 31 -38.53 49.81 -5.87
N LEU A 32 -38.87 50.71 -6.80
CA LEU A 32 -39.05 52.12 -6.48
C LEU A 32 -40.23 52.38 -5.51
N GLN A 33 -41.27 51.54 -5.52
CA GLN A 33 -42.37 51.60 -4.55
C GLN A 33 -41.89 51.28 -3.13
N VAL A 34 -40.81 50.50 -2.99
CA VAL A 34 -40.18 50.23 -1.69
C VAL A 34 -39.25 51.37 -1.30
N VAL A 35 -38.43 51.86 -2.23
CA VAL A 35 -37.34 52.80 -1.93
C VAL A 35 -37.80 54.26 -1.86
N VAL A 36 -38.73 54.67 -2.73
CA VAL A 36 -39.26 56.06 -2.81
C VAL A 36 -40.80 56.10 -2.87
N PRO A 37 -41.54 55.45 -1.96
CA PRO A 37 -43.00 55.31 -2.03
C PRO A 37 -43.75 56.65 -2.13
N GLY A 38 -43.27 57.68 -1.41
CA GLY A 38 -43.90 59.01 -1.41
C GLY A 38 -43.77 59.78 -2.72
N ALA A 39 -42.85 59.37 -3.60
CA ALA A 39 -42.65 59.97 -4.91
C ALA A 39 -43.49 59.32 -6.02
N LEU A 40 -44.23 58.26 -5.72
CA LEU A 40 -44.98 57.48 -6.72
C LEU A 40 -46.49 57.60 -6.54
N SER A 41 -47.19 57.82 -7.66
CA SER A 41 -48.64 57.71 -7.77
C SER A 41 -48.99 56.72 -8.89
N GLY A 42 -49.21 55.46 -8.51
CA GLY A 42 -49.31 54.37 -9.49
C GLY A 42 -47.94 54.09 -10.10
N ASN A 43 -47.81 54.20 -11.42
CA ASN A 43 -46.55 54.11 -12.15
C ASN A 43 -45.96 55.48 -12.54
N VAL A 44 -46.50 56.58 -12.00
CA VAL A 44 -46.04 57.94 -12.27
C VAL A 44 -45.12 58.41 -11.14
N LEU A 45 -43.85 58.65 -11.45
CA LEU A 45 -42.81 59.18 -10.57
C LEU A 45 -42.83 60.73 -10.58
N ASP A 46 -42.92 61.34 -9.40
CA ASP A 46 -42.60 62.76 -9.20
C ASP A 46 -41.07 62.94 -9.15
N THR A 47 -40.51 63.35 -10.28
CA THR A 47 -39.06 63.54 -10.46
C THR A 47 -38.50 64.71 -9.63
N THR A 48 -39.36 65.54 -9.05
CA THR A 48 -38.96 66.66 -8.18
C THR A 48 -39.06 66.34 -6.69
N HIS A 49 -39.52 65.13 -6.34
CA HIS A 49 -39.68 64.73 -4.95
C HIS A 49 -38.32 64.63 -4.23
N ALA A 50 -38.26 65.10 -2.99
CA ALA A 50 -37.01 65.16 -2.23
C ALA A 50 -36.32 63.79 -2.12
N SER A 51 -37.08 62.69 -1.95
CA SER A 51 -36.52 61.34 -1.88
C SER A 51 -35.95 60.83 -3.21
N VAL A 52 -36.39 61.33 -4.37
CA VAL A 52 -35.82 60.99 -5.68
C VAL A 52 -34.50 61.73 -5.88
N LEU A 53 -34.46 63.01 -5.51
CA LEU A 53 -33.27 63.86 -5.66
C LEU A 53 -32.16 63.56 -4.64
N SER A 54 -32.50 62.99 -3.47
CA SER A 54 -31.54 62.71 -2.40
C SER A 54 -31.15 61.24 -2.25
N LEU A 55 -31.75 60.33 -3.04
CA LEU A 55 -31.35 58.92 -3.03
C LEU A 55 -29.94 58.80 -3.61
N ASP A 56 -29.02 58.30 -2.81
CA ASP A 56 -27.60 58.15 -3.13
C ASP A 56 -27.22 56.68 -3.43
N HIS A 57 -27.97 55.73 -2.89
CA HIS A 57 -27.77 54.30 -3.10
C HIS A 57 -29.05 53.60 -3.57
N LEU A 58 -28.96 52.82 -4.64
CA LEU A 58 -30.05 51.99 -5.14
C LEU A 58 -29.54 50.59 -5.44
N ASP A 59 -30.06 49.61 -4.70
CA ASP A 59 -29.78 48.19 -4.89
C ASP A 59 -30.98 47.51 -5.54
N LEU A 60 -30.76 46.98 -6.75
CA LEU A 60 -31.70 46.24 -7.56
C LEU A 60 -31.20 44.81 -7.80
N ALA A 61 -30.19 44.34 -7.05
CA ALA A 61 -29.57 43.05 -7.29
C ALA A 61 -30.58 41.90 -7.18
N SER A 62 -30.47 40.93 -8.09
CA SER A 62 -31.33 39.74 -8.17
C SER A 62 -32.83 40.05 -8.34
N SER A 63 -33.16 41.27 -8.77
CA SER A 63 -34.52 41.66 -9.13
C SER A 63 -34.88 41.24 -10.57
N GLY A 64 -36.16 41.37 -10.93
CA GLY A 64 -36.64 41.11 -12.29
C GLY A 64 -36.52 42.31 -13.25
N VAL A 65 -35.71 43.32 -12.92
CA VAL A 65 -35.59 44.58 -13.67
C VAL A 65 -34.99 44.33 -15.04
N MET A 66 -35.71 44.68 -16.11
CA MET A 66 -35.25 44.56 -17.50
C MET A 66 -34.90 45.92 -18.14
N ASP A 67 -35.44 47.02 -17.59
CA ASP A 67 -35.25 48.38 -18.10
C ASP A 67 -35.17 49.40 -16.95
N LEU A 68 -34.18 50.28 -17.02
CA LEU A 68 -33.91 51.35 -16.05
C LEU A 68 -34.51 52.71 -16.45
N ASP A 69 -35.38 52.78 -17.48
CA ASP A 69 -35.93 54.05 -17.93
C ASP A 69 -36.57 54.86 -16.78
N GLY A 70 -36.09 56.10 -16.62
CA GLY A 70 -36.40 56.96 -15.48
C GLY A 70 -35.27 57.10 -14.45
N ILE A 71 -34.25 56.25 -14.48
CA ILE A 71 -33.12 56.30 -13.53
C ILE A 71 -32.36 57.65 -13.57
N ARG A 72 -32.31 58.31 -14.74
CA ARG A 72 -31.70 59.65 -14.94
C ARG A 72 -32.22 60.75 -14.01
N PHE A 73 -33.41 60.60 -13.42
CA PHE A 73 -33.99 61.61 -12.53
C PHE A 73 -33.45 61.52 -11.09
N PHE A 74 -32.80 60.42 -10.73
CA PHE A 74 -32.14 60.25 -9.44
C PHE A 74 -30.78 60.96 -9.45
N THR A 75 -30.82 62.30 -9.44
CA THR A 75 -29.65 63.18 -9.54
C THR A 75 -28.75 63.21 -8.29
N GLY A 76 -29.16 62.53 -7.22
CA GLY A 76 -28.31 62.25 -6.06
C GLY A 76 -27.59 60.91 -6.13
N LEU A 77 -27.95 60.03 -7.09
CA LEU A 77 -27.54 58.64 -7.10
C LEU A 77 -26.04 58.52 -7.37
N ASP A 78 -25.34 57.88 -6.44
CA ASP A 78 -23.89 57.71 -6.40
C ASP A 78 -23.52 56.23 -6.59
N THR A 79 -24.34 55.32 -6.06
CA THR A 79 -24.15 53.86 -6.11
C THR A 79 -25.36 53.17 -6.71
N LEU A 80 -25.15 52.36 -7.74
CA LEU A 80 -26.18 51.55 -8.39
C LEU A 80 -25.73 50.09 -8.50
N ASN A 81 -26.52 49.18 -7.93
CA ASN A 81 -26.31 47.74 -8.08
C ASN A 81 -27.46 47.13 -8.89
N VAL A 82 -27.15 46.55 -10.05
CA VAL A 82 -28.10 45.85 -10.94
C VAL A 82 -27.64 44.41 -11.19
N ARG A 83 -26.79 43.87 -10.31
CA ARG A 83 -26.24 42.51 -10.43
C ARG A 83 -27.32 41.45 -10.54
N ASN A 84 -27.11 40.42 -11.36
CA ASN A 84 -28.04 39.28 -11.53
C ASN A 84 -29.47 39.72 -11.95
N THR A 85 -29.58 40.72 -12.84
CA THR A 85 -30.87 41.16 -13.40
C THR A 85 -30.92 40.85 -14.90
N PRO A 86 -32.11 40.66 -15.50
CA PRO A 86 -32.25 40.48 -16.96
C PRO A 86 -32.06 41.78 -17.77
N LEU A 87 -31.30 42.74 -17.24
CA LEU A 87 -31.06 44.03 -17.84
C LEU A 87 -30.16 43.85 -19.08
N SER A 88 -30.58 44.39 -20.22
CA SER A 88 -29.86 44.25 -21.50
C SER A 88 -29.25 45.57 -22.02
N ASP A 89 -29.43 46.66 -21.29
CA ASP A 89 -28.95 48.00 -21.64
C ASP A 89 -28.77 48.88 -20.39
N LEU A 90 -27.81 49.81 -20.44
CA LEU A 90 -27.47 50.75 -19.36
C LEU A 90 -27.73 52.21 -19.77
N ASN A 91 -28.68 52.47 -20.68
CA ASN A 91 -28.95 53.82 -21.13
C ASN A 91 -29.47 54.74 -20.01
N GLY A 92 -28.99 55.98 -20.01
CA GLY A 92 -29.51 57.03 -19.14
C GLY A 92 -29.03 56.98 -17.68
N LEU A 93 -27.87 56.35 -17.43
CA LEU A 93 -27.22 56.41 -16.11
C LEU A 93 -27.02 57.86 -15.65
N PRO A 94 -27.23 58.17 -14.36
CA PRO A 94 -26.99 59.50 -13.83
C PRO A 94 -25.52 59.92 -13.97
N PRO A 95 -25.23 61.18 -14.39
CA PRO A 95 -23.87 61.62 -14.66
C PRO A 95 -22.97 61.78 -13.43
N GLN A 96 -23.53 61.71 -12.21
CA GLN A 96 -22.77 61.76 -10.96
C GLN A 96 -22.52 60.38 -10.33
N LEU A 97 -22.94 59.30 -10.99
CA LEU A 97 -22.76 57.93 -10.51
C LEU A 97 -21.27 57.60 -10.38
N LYS A 98 -20.85 57.09 -9.22
CA LYS A 98 -19.46 56.71 -8.93
C LYS A 98 -19.23 55.21 -8.89
N TRP A 99 -20.26 54.45 -8.53
CA TRP A 99 -20.17 53.01 -8.34
C TRP A 99 -21.27 52.29 -9.09
N LEU A 100 -20.90 51.35 -9.96
CA LEU A 100 -21.83 50.54 -10.74
C LEU A 100 -21.43 49.05 -10.67
N ASP A 101 -22.33 48.20 -10.20
CA ASP A 101 -22.25 46.75 -10.38
C ASP A 101 -23.35 46.32 -11.35
N CYS A 102 -22.95 45.90 -12.54
CA CYS A 102 -23.80 45.33 -13.57
C CYS A 102 -23.40 43.89 -13.91
N ALA A 103 -22.77 43.18 -12.97
CA ALA A 103 -22.33 41.82 -13.19
C ALA A 103 -23.50 40.84 -13.36
N SER A 104 -23.31 39.80 -14.16
CA SER A 104 -24.33 38.77 -14.43
C SER A 104 -25.66 39.35 -14.94
N THR A 105 -25.58 40.36 -15.80
CA THR A 105 -26.75 40.91 -16.53
C THR A 105 -26.79 40.37 -17.97
N ASP A 106 -27.91 40.60 -18.66
CA ASP A 106 -28.08 40.23 -20.08
C ASP A 106 -27.47 41.29 -21.04
N LEU A 107 -26.56 42.14 -20.54
CA LEU A 107 -25.79 43.08 -21.36
C LEU A 107 -24.96 42.31 -22.39
N LEU A 108 -24.87 42.81 -23.62
CA LEU A 108 -23.98 42.25 -24.65
C LEU A 108 -22.71 43.08 -24.87
N ALA A 109 -22.70 44.31 -24.33
CA ALA A 109 -21.60 45.26 -24.40
C ALA A 109 -21.79 46.34 -23.32
N LEU A 110 -20.70 47.00 -22.94
CA LEU A 110 -20.77 48.23 -22.18
C LEU A 110 -21.09 49.43 -23.09
N PRO A 111 -21.86 50.42 -22.61
CA PRO A 111 -22.10 51.66 -23.35
C PRO A 111 -20.80 52.47 -23.49
N ASN A 112 -20.69 53.25 -24.58
CA ASN A 112 -19.51 54.10 -24.82
C ASN A 112 -19.51 55.40 -23.99
N ASP A 113 -20.62 55.72 -23.34
CA ASP A 113 -20.89 56.94 -22.59
C ASP A 113 -21.13 56.68 -21.09
N LEU A 114 -20.32 55.78 -20.49
CA LEU A 114 -20.29 55.61 -19.04
C LEU A 114 -20.04 56.97 -18.34
N PRO A 115 -20.65 57.22 -17.16
CA PRO A 115 -20.50 58.48 -16.44
C PRO A 115 -19.03 58.85 -16.16
N ASP A 116 -18.62 60.08 -16.46
CA ASP A 116 -17.24 60.56 -16.22
C ASP A 116 -16.82 60.52 -14.74
N SER A 117 -17.78 60.51 -13.81
CA SER A 117 -17.57 60.39 -12.37
C SER A 117 -17.32 58.96 -11.88
N LEU A 118 -17.45 57.94 -12.74
CA LEU A 118 -17.37 56.55 -12.33
C LEU A 118 -15.95 56.22 -11.83
N GLU A 119 -15.88 55.66 -10.62
CA GLU A 119 -14.66 55.27 -9.92
C GLU A 119 -14.55 53.73 -9.79
N PHE A 120 -15.70 53.04 -9.73
CA PHE A 120 -15.80 51.58 -9.67
C PHE A 120 -16.78 51.05 -10.72
N LEU A 121 -16.39 49.99 -11.43
CA LEU A 121 -17.24 49.23 -12.33
C LEU A 121 -17.03 47.72 -12.15
N ASP A 122 -18.10 46.98 -11.85
CA ASP A 122 -18.16 45.53 -12.03
C ASP A 122 -19.05 45.18 -13.24
N CYS A 123 -18.43 44.66 -14.29
CA CYS A 123 -19.05 44.16 -15.50
C CYS A 123 -18.72 42.68 -15.74
N SER A 124 -18.54 41.92 -14.67
CA SER A 124 -18.21 40.50 -14.75
C SER A 124 -19.39 39.67 -15.26
N ASN A 125 -19.14 38.60 -16.00
CA ASN A 125 -20.17 37.65 -16.45
C ASN A 125 -21.31 38.28 -17.27
N ILE A 126 -20.97 39.12 -18.25
CA ILE A 126 -21.92 39.68 -19.22
C ILE A 126 -21.56 39.31 -20.67
N GLY A 127 -20.65 38.36 -20.89
CA GLY A 127 -20.24 37.93 -22.24
C GLY A 127 -19.50 39.00 -23.04
N LEU A 128 -18.73 39.88 -22.39
CA LEU A 128 -17.92 40.87 -23.11
C LEU A 128 -16.87 40.16 -23.97
N THR A 129 -16.86 40.48 -25.26
CA THR A 129 -15.83 40.02 -26.21
C THR A 129 -14.71 41.05 -26.42
N SER A 130 -14.95 42.30 -26.02
CA SER A 130 -13.98 43.38 -26.05
C SER A 130 -14.31 44.45 -25.01
N LEU A 131 -13.29 45.19 -24.58
CA LEU A 131 -13.45 46.37 -23.74
C LEU A 131 -13.75 47.62 -24.58
N PRO A 132 -14.46 48.63 -24.01
CA PRO A 132 -14.64 49.94 -24.63
C PRO A 132 -13.33 50.63 -24.99
N SER A 133 -13.35 51.44 -26.06
CA SER A 133 -12.20 52.26 -26.46
C SER A 133 -12.03 53.56 -25.66
N THR A 134 -13.02 53.91 -24.84
CA THR A 134 -13.06 55.14 -24.05
C THR A 134 -13.56 54.85 -22.64
N TRP A 135 -12.87 55.40 -21.65
CA TRP A 135 -13.14 55.16 -20.24
C TRP A 135 -13.28 56.45 -19.45
N PRO A 136 -14.09 56.46 -18.37
CA PRO A 136 -14.08 57.54 -17.39
C PRO A 136 -12.65 57.74 -16.85
N ALA A 137 -12.15 58.99 -16.92
CA ALA A 137 -10.78 59.30 -16.50
C ALA A 137 -10.53 59.07 -14.99
N GLY A 138 -11.62 59.01 -14.21
CA GLY A 138 -11.62 58.73 -12.78
C GLY A 138 -11.58 57.25 -12.40
N LEU A 139 -11.83 56.32 -13.33
CA LEU A 139 -12.04 54.90 -13.00
C LEU A 139 -10.80 54.30 -12.31
N ARG A 140 -10.99 53.77 -11.09
CA ARG A 140 -9.95 53.20 -10.22
C ARG A 140 -10.03 51.69 -10.13
N GLU A 141 -11.23 51.13 -10.16
CA GLU A 141 -11.46 49.70 -10.01
C GLU A 141 -12.33 49.18 -11.15
N LEU A 142 -11.83 48.14 -11.81
CA LEU A 142 -12.54 47.47 -12.91
C LEU A 142 -12.52 45.96 -12.66
N LEU A 143 -13.70 45.39 -12.45
CA LEU A 143 -13.93 43.96 -12.41
C LEU A 143 -14.62 43.53 -13.70
N ALA A 144 -13.94 42.77 -14.54
CA ALA A 144 -14.41 42.28 -15.83
C ALA A 144 -14.14 40.78 -15.98
N GLY A 145 -14.24 40.04 -14.87
CA GLY A 145 -14.01 38.59 -14.85
C GLY A 145 -15.15 37.80 -15.49
N SER A 146 -14.92 36.53 -15.80
CA SER A 146 -15.94 35.64 -16.37
C SER A 146 -16.59 36.16 -17.65
N ASN A 147 -15.81 36.77 -18.55
CA ASN A 147 -16.27 37.24 -19.86
C ASN A 147 -15.54 36.45 -20.97
N ASP A 148 -15.72 36.85 -22.23
CA ASP A 148 -15.12 36.22 -23.41
C ASP A 148 -14.01 37.11 -24.02
N LEU A 149 -13.28 37.87 -23.18
CA LEU A 149 -12.23 38.77 -23.63
C LEU A 149 -11.04 37.97 -24.14
N THR A 150 -10.50 38.31 -25.32
CA THR A 150 -9.35 37.60 -25.91
C THR A 150 -8.06 38.42 -25.92
N VAL A 151 -8.17 39.76 -25.94
CA VAL A 151 -7.04 40.68 -25.90
C VAL A 151 -7.37 41.82 -24.94
N LEU A 152 -6.39 42.20 -24.12
CA LEU A 152 -6.50 43.33 -23.21
C LEU A 152 -5.71 44.53 -23.75
N SER A 153 -6.42 45.53 -24.24
CA SER A 153 -5.90 46.82 -24.70
C SER A 153 -6.73 47.98 -24.15
N ASP A 154 -6.22 49.21 -24.30
CA ASP A 154 -6.97 50.45 -24.04
C ASP A 154 -7.55 50.56 -22.62
N LEU A 155 -6.81 50.11 -21.62
CA LEU A 155 -7.19 50.16 -20.20
C LEU A 155 -7.31 51.61 -19.68
N PRO A 156 -8.18 51.86 -18.66
CA PRO A 156 -8.29 53.15 -18.01
C PRO A 156 -6.94 53.62 -17.44
N PRO A 157 -6.51 54.86 -17.70
CA PRO A 157 -5.14 55.31 -17.38
C PRO A 157 -4.89 55.52 -15.89
N ALA A 158 -5.94 55.65 -15.07
CA ALA A 158 -5.86 55.87 -13.63
C ALA A 158 -6.21 54.62 -12.81
N LEU A 159 -6.31 53.46 -13.46
CA LEU A 159 -6.74 52.22 -12.84
C LEU A 159 -5.74 51.75 -11.76
N GLU A 160 -6.26 51.34 -10.62
CA GLU A 160 -5.51 50.85 -9.45
C GLU A 160 -5.77 49.34 -9.22
N ILE A 161 -6.99 48.87 -9.49
CA ILE A 161 -7.38 47.45 -9.36
C ILE A 161 -8.01 46.96 -10.66
N LEU A 162 -7.50 45.84 -11.18
CA LEU A 162 -8.00 45.21 -12.40
C LEU A 162 -8.18 43.71 -12.21
N TYR A 163 -9.43 43.23 -12.28
CA TYR A 163 -9.75 41.80 -12.26
C TYR A 163 -10.32 41.41 -13.62
N VAL A 164 -9.65 40.52 -14.32
CA VAL A 164 -10.01 39.98 -15.65
C VAL A 164 -9.89 38.46 -15.66
N ASN A 165 -10.04 37.84 -14.49
CA ASN A 165 -9.94 36.40 -14.30
C ASN A 165 -11.09 35.65 -15.01
N PHE A 166 -10.87 34.39 -15.41
CA PHE A 166 -11.84 33.60 -16.18
C PHE A 166 -12.26 34.28 -17.48
N ASN A 167 -11.30 34.56 -18.35
CA ASN A 167 -11.54 35.01 -19.73
C ASN A 167 -10.69 34.13 -20.69
N ASP A 168 -10.67 34.45 -21.98
CA ASP A 168 -9.85 33.79 -23.00
C ASP A 168 -8.64 34.66 -23.41
N ILE A 169 -8.11 35.49 -22.49
CA ILE A 169 -7.11 36.50 -22.82
C ILE A 169 -5.78 35.81 -23.11
N PHE A 170 -5.30 35.91 -24.35
CA PHE A 170 -3.98 35.39 -24.73
C PHE A 170 -2.89 36.48 -24.77
N LEU A 171 -3.28 37.76 -24.73
CA LEU A 171 -2.36 38.90 -24.80
C LEU A 171 -2.83 40.11 -24.00
N ILE A 172 -1.95 40.63 -23.14
CA ILE A 172 -2.07 41.96 -22.51
C ILE A 172 -1.08 42.90 -23.19
N VAL A 173 -1.58 43.95 -23.84
CA VAL A 173 -0.74 44.89 -24.61
C VAL A 173 0.11 45.77 -23.70
N GLN A 174 -0.53 46.38 -22.68
CA GLN A 174 0.12 47.28 -21.72
C GLN A 174 -0.71 47.39 -20.45
N LEU A 175 -0.05 47.66 -19.32
CA LEU A 175 -0.69 47.90 -18.04
C LEU A 175 -0.53 49.38 -17.64
N PRO A 176 -1.56 50.01 -17.03
CA PRO A 176 -1.45 51.36 -16.47
C PRO A 176 -0.37 51.42 -15.38
N SER A 177 0.42 52.50 -15.35
CA SER A 177 1.49 52.67 -14.35
C SER A 177 0.99 52.84 -12.91
N THR A 178 -0.30 53.17 -12.74
CA THR A 178 -0.98 53.34 -11.46
C THR A 178 -1.46 52.03 -10.84
N LEU A 179 -1.43 50.92 -11.59
CA LEU A 179 -2.01 49.66 -11.16
C LEU A 179 -1.27 49.10 -9.94
N LEU A 180 -2.04 48.75 -8.91
CA LEU A 180 -1.58 48.19 -7.63
C LEU A 180 -1.95 46.71 -7.53
N VAL A 181 -3.07 46.29 -8.12
CA VAL A 181 -3.56 44.92 -8.10
C VAL A 181 -3.96 44.48 -9.51
N LEU A 182 -3.43 43.34 -9.94
CA LEU A 182 -3.83 42.66 -11.17
C LEU A 182 -4.21 41.22 -10.85
N ASP A 183 -5.45 40.84 -11.16
CA ASP A 183 -5.88 39.44 -11.23
C ASP A 183 -6.27 39.09 -12.67
N CYS A 184 -5.46 38.29 -13.33
CA CYS A 184 -5.70 37.72 -14.65
C CYS A 184 -5.60 36.19 -14.63
N GLN A 185 -6.02 35.57 -13.53
CA GLN A 185 -6.07 34.11 -13.40
C GLN A 185 -7.03 33.45 -14.39
N SER A 186 -6.79 32.18 -14.75
CA SER A 186 -7.68 31.42 -15.64
C SER A 186 -7.90 32.12 -16.98
N ASN A 187 -6.82 32.25 -17.75
CA ASN A 187 -6.76 32.83 -19.09
C ASN A 187 -5.79 32.02 -19.97
N ASP A 188 -5.56 32.46 -21.22
CA ASP A 188 -4.66 31.83 -22.19
C ASP A 188 -3.31 32.56 -22.32
N LEU A 189 -2.87 33.28 -21.27
CA LEU A 189 -1.66 34.09 -21.35
C LEU A 189 -0.42 33.21 -21.47
N THR A 190 0.44 33.51 -22.45
CA THR A 190 1.76 32.86 -22.61
C THR A 190 2.90 33.67 -21.99
N GLY A 191 2.61 34.91 -21.57
CA GLY A 191 3.55 35.84 -20.96
C GLY A 191 2.85 37.10 -20.47
N LEU A 192 3.58 37.93 -19.71
CA LEU A 192 3.10 39.21 -19.19
C LEU A 192 3.91 40.38 -19.76
N PRO A 193 3.29 41.56 -19.97
CA PRO A 193 4.02 42.78 -20.31
C PRO A 193 4.85 43.28 -19.12
N ALA A 194 5.57 44.40 -19.30
CA ALA A 194 6.27 45.03 -18.19
C ALA A 194 5.31 45.38 -17.05
N LEU A 195 5.66 44.97 -15.83
CA LEU A 195 4.83 45.18 -14.65
C LEU A 195 4.95 46.62 -14.13
N PRO A 196 3.84 47.25 -13.70
CA PRO A 196 3.85 48.57 -13.09
C PRO A 196 4.75 48.63 -11.85
N PRO A 197 5.50 49.73 -11.65
CA PRO A 197 6.48 49.83 -10.55
C PRO A 197 5.85 49.89 -9.15
N GLY A 198 4.56 50.23 -9.05
CA GLY A 198 3.80 50.26 -7.80
C GLY A 198 2.96 49.01 -7.54
N LEU A 199 3.04 47.97 -8.38
CA LEU A 199 2.22 46.77 -8.24
C LEU A 199 2.53 46.08 -6.91
N VAL A 200 1.48 45.78 -6.15
CA VAL A 200 1.53 45.16 -4.82
C VAL A 200 1.09 43.69 -4.89
N ARG A 201 0.10 43.37 -5.73
CA ARG A 201 -0.42 42.01 -5.89
C ARG A 201 -0.56 41.63 -7.36
N LEU A 202 -0.07 40.44 -7.69
CA LEU A 202 -0.20 39.85 -9.02
C LEU A 202 -0.75 38.42 -8.90
N GLY A 203 -1.96 38.21 -9.43
CA GLY A 203 -2.54 36.90 -9.66
C GLY A 203 -2.59 36.58 -11.14
N ALA A 204 -1.83 35.59 -11.58
CA ALA A 204 -1.82 35.10 -12.96
C ALA A 204 -1.67 33.57 -13.01
N GLY A 205 -2.24 32.86 -12.02
CA GLY A 205 -2.36 31.41 -12.02
C GLY A 205 -3.31 30.87 -13.10
N VAL A 206 -3.21 29.57 -13.40
CA VAL A 206 -4.02 28.88 -14.42
C VAL A 206 -3.91 29.60 -15.78
N ASN A 207 -2.70 29.65 -16.32
CA ASN A 207 -2.35 30.24 -17.61
C ASN A 207 -1.28 29.35 -18.29
N GLN A 208 -0.67 29.82 -19.38
CA GLN A 208 0.40 29.13 -20.14
C GLN A 208 1.73 29.91 -20.05
N ILE A 209 1.96 30.65 -18.96
CA ILE A 209 3.09 31.55 -18.81
C ILE A 209 4.35 30.73 -18.58
N SER A 210 5.32 30.85 -19.48
CA SER A 210 6.60 30.15 -19.38
C SER A 210 7.74 30.99 -18.81
N VAL A 211 7.62 32.32 -18.86
CA VAL A 211 8.63 33.28 -18.39
C VAL A 211 7.97 34.50 -17.77
N LEU A 212 8.49 34.93 -16.62
CA LEU A 212 8.09 36.17 -15.96
C LEU A 212 9.00 37.36 -16.34
N PRO A 213 8.43 38.58 -16.48
CA PRO A 213 9.21 39.81 -16.52
C PRO A 213 9.85 40.11 -15.15
N ALA A 214 10.65 41.16 -15.06
CA ALA A 214 11.20 41.62 -13.78
C ALA A 214 10.06 42.02 -12.81
N LEU A 215 10.17 41.55 -11.56
CA LEU A 215 9.19 41.82 -10.52
C LEU A 215 9.44 43.19 -9.86
N PRO A 216 8.40 44.01 -9.63
CA PRO A 216 8.56 45.31 -8.98
C PRO A 216 8.90 45.15 -7.49
N ALA A 217 9.69 46.09 -6.96
CA ALA A 217 10.18 46.03 -5.58
C ALA A 217 9.08 46.13 -4.51
N THR A 218 7.89 46.63 -4.89
CA THR A 218 6.70 46.79 -4.04
C THR A 218 5.83 45.54 -3.97
N LEU A 219 6.12 44.51 -4.76
CA LEU A 219 5.26 43.33 -4.84
C LEU A 219 5.30 42.54 -3.53
N GLU A 220 4.13 42.35 -2.92
CA GLU A 220 3.92 41.65 -1.66
C GLU A 220 3.33 40.25 -1.87
N GLU A 221 2.53 40.07 -2.92
CA GLU A 221 1.85 38.80 -3.22
C GLU A 221 2.01 38.43 -4.71
N LEU A 222 2.47 37.20 -4.95
CA LEU A 222 2.65 36.64 -6.29
C LEU A 222 2.00 35.26 -6.38
N VAL A 223 0.93 35.15 -7.18
CA VAL A 223 0.20 33.91 -7.46
C VAL A 223 0.39 33.54 -8.94
N MET A 224 1.16 32.48 -9.19
CA MET A 224 1.53 31.97 -10.51
C MET A 224 1.32 30.46 -10.63
N SER A 225 0.56 29.85 -9.72
CA SER A 225 0.30 28.40 -9.75
C SER A 225 -0.40 27.96 -11.04
N TYR A 226 -0.16 26.74 -11.52
CA TYR A 226 -0.71 26.20 -12.77
C TYR A 226 -0.31 27.02 -14.00
N ASN A 227 0.99 27.04 -14.28
CA ASN A 227 1.62 27.68 -15.44
C ASN A 227 2.75 26.77 -15.99
N ASP A 228 3.50 27.27 -16.98
CA ASP A 228 4.61 26.56 -17.62
C ASP A 228 5.99 27.10 -17.18
N LEU A 229 6.09 27.70 -16.00
CA LEU A 229 7.34 28.30 -15.53
C LEU A 229 8.41 27.25 -15.31
N THR A 230 9.61 27.50 -15.82
CA THR A 230 10.80 26.66 -15.57
C THR A 230 11.77 27.28 -14.57
N ASN A 231 11.70 28.60 -14.39
CA ASN A 231 12.56 29.38 -13.50
C ASN A 231 11.83 30.65 -13.05
N LEU A 232 12.31 31.25 -11.96
CA LEU A 232 11.84 32.55 -11.46
C LEU A 232 12.91 33.63 -11.59
N PRO A 233 12.52 34.91 -11.84
CA PRO A 233 13.41 36.05 -11.68
C PRO A 233 13.75 36.28 -10.19
N ALA A 234 14.63 37.23 -9.91
CA ALA A 234 14.92 37.63 -8.53
C ALA A 234 13.64 38.08 -7.80
N LEU A 235 13.43 37.54 -6.60
CA LEU A 235 12.26 37.86 -5.78
C LEU A 235 12.44 39.22 -5.09
N PRO A 236 11.40 40.07 -5.07
CA PRO A 236 11.50 41.39 -4.46
C PRO A 236 11.53 41.29 -2.92
N PRO A 237 12.21 42.23 -2.23
CA PRO A 237 12.36 42.19 -0.78
C PRO A 237 11.06 42.42 0.00
N ALA A 238 10.04 43.01 -0.63
CA ALA A 238 8.72 43.21 -0.03
C ALA A 238 7.84 41.94 -0.04
N LEU A 239 8.21 40.91 -0.80
CA LEU A 239 7.37 39.74 -1.03
C LEU A 239 7.09 38.99 0.28
N ARG A 240 5.80 38.72 0.53
CA ARG A 240 5.27 38.03 1.70
C ARG A 240 4.69 36.68 1.34
N GLU A 241 3.99 36.59 0.21
CA GLU A 241 3.33 35.38 -0.21
C GLU A 241 3.73 35.00 -1.64
N LEU A 242 4.17 33.76 -1.82
CA LEU A 242 4.57 33.20 -3.11
C LEU A 242 3.86 31.86 -3.36
N TYR A 243 3.03 31.82 -4.39
CA TYR A 243 2.32 30.62 -4.84
C TYR A 243 2.70 30.30 -6.28
N ILE A 244 3.42 29.20 -6.49
CA ILE A 244 3.98 28.77 -7.79
C ILE A 244 3.74 27.28 -8.03
N SER A 245 2.78 26.69 -7.32
CA SER A 245 2.51 25.25 -7.40
C SER A 245 2.06 24.82 -8.80
N SER A 246 2.33 23.58 -9.21
CA SER A 246 1.98 23.06 -10.54
C SER A 246 2.64 23.87 -11.67
N ASN A 247 3.97 23.85 -11.68
CA ASN A 247 4.83 24.42 -12.73
C ASN A 247 5.96 23.41 -13.05
N SER A 248 6.99 23.81 -13.79
CA SER A 248 8.19 23.01 -14.07
C SER A 248 9.45 23.66 -13.50
N VAL A 249 9.34 24.36 -12.37
CA VAL A 249 10.47 25.10 -11.76
C VAL A 249 11.50 24.12 -11.22
N VAL A 250 12.75 24.28 -11.65
CA VAL A 250 13.86 23.37 -11.27
C VAL A 250 14.61 23.85 -10.03
N ALA A 251 14.63 25.17 -9.78
CA ALA A 251 15.25 25.76 -8.60
C ALA A 251 14.58 27.09 -8.21
N LEU A 252 14.56 27.38 -6.90
CA LEU A 252 14.12 28.67 -6.39
C LEU A 252 15.31 29.64 -6.29
N PRO A 253 15.12 30.94 -6.61
CA PRO A 253 16.07 31.99 -6.26
C PRO A 253 16.11 32.18 -4.73
N THR A 254 17.01 33.05 -4.26
CA THR A 254 17.06 33.42 -2.83
C THR A 254 15.71 33.94 -2.37
N LEU A 255 15.20 33.37 -1.27
CA LEU A 255 13.95 33.78 -0.66
C LEU A 255 14.17 35.08 0.13
N PRO A 256 13.25 36.06 0.03
CA PRO A 256 13.36 37.29 0.79
C PRO A 256 13.09 37.05 2.27
N ASN A 257 13.84 37.74 3.15
CA ASN A 257 13.74 37.60 4.62
C ASN A 257 12.35 37.92 5.21
N GLY A 258 11.47 38.53 4.41
CA GLY A 258 10.11 38.89 4.82
C GLY A 258 9.04 37.89 4.41
N LEU A 259 9.40 36.82 3.69
CA LEU A 259 8.46 35.83 3.15
C LEU A 259 7.78 35.06 4.29
N THR A 260 6.46 35.04 4.31
CA THR A 260 5.65 34.36 5.33
C THR A 260 5.04 33.07 4.80
N LYS A 261 4.69 33.02 3.50
CA LYS A 261 4.09 31.83 2.87
C LYS A 261 4.79 31.45 1.57
N LEU A 262 5.10 30.17 1.43
CA LEU A 262 5.63 29.56 0.22
C LEU A 262 4.82 28.32 -0.15
N SER A 263 4.17 28.34 -1.32
CA SER A 263 3.55 27.19 -1.95
C SER A 263 4.21 26.93 -3.31
N ALA A 264 4.99 25.86 -3.40
CA ALA A 264 5.78 25.46 -4.56
C ALA A 264 5.65 23.96 -4.85
N GLY A 265 4.47 23.38 -4.59
CA GLY A 265 4.22 21.97 -4.84
C GLY A 265 4.13 21.65 -6.34
N SER A 266 4.24 20.37 -6.71
CA SER A 266 4.14 19.90 -8.10
C SER A 266 5.08 20.66 -9.04
N ASN A 267 6.38 20.62 -8.75
CA ASN A 267 7.46 21.25 -9.51
C ASN A 267 8.61 20.24 -9.71
N GLN A 268 9.77 20.70 -10.18
CA GLN A 268 10.97 19.88 -10.40
C GLN A 268 12.12 20.31 -9.46
N LEU A 269 11.78 20.83 -8.28
CA LEU A 269 12.78 21.29 -7.33
C LEU A 269 13.58 20.11 -6.79
N SER A 270 14.91 20.18 -6.88
CA SER A 270 15.82 19.17 -6.31
C SER A 270 16.29 19.54 -4.89
N ALA A 271 16.20 20.82 -4.52
CA ALA A 271 16.55 21.30 -3.19
C ALA A 271 15.84 22.63 -2.90
N LEU A 272 15.78 23.00 -1.62
CA LEU A 272 15.37 24.33 -1.19
C LEU A 272 16.57 25.24 -0.89
N PRO A 273 16.50 26.54 -1.22
CA PRO A 273 17.40 27.53 -0.63
C PRO A 273 17.12 27.69 0.87
N ASN A 274 17.96 28.44 1.57
CA ASN A 274 17.70 28.80 2.96
C ASN A 274 16.32 29.43 3.13
N VAL A 275 15.55 28.88 4.05
CA VAL A 275 14.20 29.33 4.40
C VAL A 275 14.31 30.47 5.43
N PRO A 276 13.57 31.59 5.28
CA PRO A 276 13.66 32.71 6.22
C PRO A 276 12.89 32.44 7.52
N ASP A 277 13.36 33.03 8.63
CA ASP A 277 12.75 32.91 9.97
C ASP A 277 11.29 33.40 10.04
N SER A 278 10.88 34.26 9.10
CA SER A 278 9.50 34.76 9.00
C SER A 278 8.50 33.77 8.42
N LEU A 279 8.97 32.66 7.83
CA LEU A 279 8.11 31.71 7.13
C LEU A 279 7.27 30.92 8.15
N ASN A 280 5.94 30.96 7.98
CA ASN A 280 5.00 30.18 8.79
C ASN A 280 4.30 29.07 7.99
N TYR A 281 4.29 29.16 6.66
CA TYR A 281 3.66 28.19 5.77
C TYR A 281 4.64 27.74 4.70
N LEU A 282 4.94 26.43 4.68
CA LEU A 282 5.81 25.82 3.68
C LEU A 282 5.12 24.60 3.04
N TYR A 283 4.75 24.73 1.77
CA TYR A 283 4.14 23.65 0.99
C TYR A 283 4.94 23.39 -0.28
N ILE A 284 5.60 22.24 -0.35
CA ILE A 284 6.60 21.84 -1.36
C ILE A 284 6.36 20.40 -1.85
N ALA A 285 5.13 19.89 -1.68
CA ALA A 285 4.77 18.53 -2.04
C ALA A 285 5.01 18.23 -3.53
N TRP A 286 5.27 16.99 -3.91
CA TRP A 286 5.46 16.56 -5.30
C TRP A 286 6.61 17.31 -6.00
N ASN A 287 7.81 17.13 -5.48
CA ASN A 287 9.07 17.64 -6.03
C ASN A 287 10.13 16.51 -6.03
N GLN A 288 11.40 16.86 -6.24
CA GLN A 288 12.54 15.93 -6.24
C GLN A 288 13.51 16.24 -5.09
N ILE A 289 13.00 16.81 -3.99
CA ILE A 289 13.82 17.26 -2.86
C ILE A 289 14.30 16.05 -2.07
N ASP A 290 15.61 15.95 -1.84
CA ASP A 290 16.23 14.87 -1.08
C ASP A 290 16.56 15.23 0.38
N SER A 291 16.46 16.51 0.74
CA SER A 291 16.79 17.01 2.06
C SER A 291 16.17 18.37 2.33
N LEU A 292 15.81 18.63 3.59
CA LEU A 292 15.27 19.93 4.02
C LEU A 292 16.33 20.74 4.79
N PRO A 293 16.40 22.07 4.59
CA PRO A 293 17.18 22.94 5.46
C PRO A 293 16.54 23.00 6.87
N PRO A 294 17.23 23.59 7.86
CA PRO A 294 16.63 23.89 9.16
C PRO A 294 15.31 24.65 9.02
N LEU A 295 14.31 24.22 9.78
CA LEU A 295 12.97 24.80 9.75
C LEU A 295 12.90 26.01 10.70
N PRO A 296 12.17 27.08 10.34
CA PRO A 296 12.01 28.24 11.21
C PRO A 296 11.10 27.95 12.40
N ASP A 297 11.41 28.54 13.56
CA ASP A 297 10.69 28.29 14.83
C ASP A 297 9.20 28.64 14.78
N GLY A 298 8.81 29.56 13.89
CA GLY A 298 7.43 30.02 13.69
C GLY A 298 6.62 29.22 12.66
N LEU A 299 7.17 28.13 12.10
CA LEU A 299 6.47 27.32 11.11
C LEU A 299 5.25 26.62 11.73
N THR A 300 4.07 26.84 11.15
CA THR A 300 2.82 26.19 11.58
C THR A 300 2.41 25.07 10.64
N LEU A 301 2.79 25.13 9.35
CA LEU A 301 2.50 24.09 8.37
C LEU A 301 3.74 23.68 7.57
N LEU A 302 3.99 22.38 7.52
CA LEU A 302 4.97 21.74 6.64
C LEU A 302 4.30 20.66 5.78
N GLY A 303 4.17 20.93 4.48
CA GLY A 303 3.73 19.96 3.48
C GLY A 303 4.87 19.59 2.53
N CYS A 304 5.51 18.45 2.73
CA CYS A 304 6.62 17.93 1.93
C CYS A 304 6.35 16.57 1.30
N SER A 305 5.08 16.15 1.21
CA SER A 305 4.67 14.86 0.63
C SER A 305 5.20 14.63 -0.78
N GLY A 306 5.46 13.39 -1.18
CA GLY A 306 5.84 13.08 -2.58
C GLY A 306 7.21 13.65 -2.97
N ASN A 307 8.22 13.48 -2.11
CA ASN A 307 9.60 13.90 -2.35
C ASN A 307 10.56 12.70 -2.13
N LEU A 308 11.87 12.95 -2.12
CA LEU A 308 12.93 11.95 -1.92
C LEU A 308 13.60 12.10 -0.55
N ILE A 309 12.89 12.66 0.44
CA ILE A 309 13.45 13.02 1.76
C ILE A 309 13.59 11.74 2.63
N PRO A 310 14.80 11.32 3.02
CA PRO A 310 15.01 10.13 3.85
C PRO A 310 14.88 10.43 5.34
N GLU A 311 15.06 11.69 5.76
CA GLU A 311 14.94 12.13 7.16
C GLU A 311 14.42 13.57 7.24
N LEU A 312 13.64 13.88 8.28
CA LEU A 312 13.21 15.26 8.57
C LEU A 312 14.16 15.93 9.59
N PRO A 313 14.47 17.23 9.44
CA PRO A 313 15.14 18.00 10.48
C PRO A 313 14.24 18.13 11.73
N THR A 314 14.80 18.65 12.83
CA THR A 314 14.02 18.92 14.04
C THR A 314 12.77 19.77 13.73
N LEU A 315 11.62 19.30 14.20
CA LEU A 315 10.34 19.99 13.99
C LEU A 315 10.19 21.16 14.96
N PRO A 316 9.73 22.33 14.49
CA PRO A 316 9.55 23.50 15.34
C PRO A 316 8.37 23.32 16.29
N ALA A 317 8.44 23.94 17.47
CA ALA A 317 7.46 23.76 18.54
C ALA A 317 6.06 24.30 18.19
N GLN A 318 5.94 25.21 17.22
CA GLN A 318 4.69 25.81 16.77
C GLN A 318 4.04 25.04 15.60
N LEU A 319 4.61 23.92 15.16
CA LEU A 319 4.05 23.16 14.04
C LEU A 319 2.69 22.54 14.41
N GLU A 320 1.67 22.86 13.61
CA GLU A 320 0.29 22.39 13.78
C GLU A 320 -0.05 21.30 12.74
N GLU A 321 0.51 21.39 11.53
CA GLU A 321 0.21 20.47 10.43
C GLU A 321 1.49 19.93 9.78
N LEU A 322 1.60 18.59 9.70
CA LEU A 322 2.70 17.88 9.04
C LEU A 322 2.18 16.88 8.00
N TYR A 323 2.47 17.15 6.74
CA TYR A 323 2.20 16.25 5.61
C TYR A 323 3.53 15.80 5.00
N CYS A 324 3.92 14.56 5.26
CA CYS A 324 5.21 14.00 4.83
C CYS A 324 5.09 12.63 4.14
N ASN A 325 3.86 12.21 3.83
CA ASN A 325 3.58 10.97 3.10
C ASN A 325 4.31 10.84 1.77
N GLN A 326 4.48 9.62 1.25
CA GLN A 326 5.17 9.37 -0.02
C GLN A 326 6.60 9.95 -0.05
N ASN A 327 7.34 9.71 1.02
CA ASN A 327 8.78 9.95 1.12
C ASN A 327 9.47 8.68 1.61
N PRO A 328 10.77 8.47 1.31
CA PRO A 328 11.55 7.35 1.85
C PRO A 328 11.92 7.53 3.34
N LEU A 329 11.06 8.18 4.14
CA LEU A 329 11.23 8.36 5.57
C LEU A 329 11.07 7.02 6.29
N THR A 330 12.01 6.67 7.16
CA THR A 330 11.92 5.46 8.02
C THR A 330 11.49 5.77 9.44
N CYS A 331 11.60 7.03 9.87
CA CYS A 331 11.14 7.49 11.17
C CYS A 331 10.86 9.00 11.16
N LEU A 332 10.24 9.48 12.25
CA LEU A 332 10.00 10.89 12.49
C LEU A 332 10.84 11.39 13.68
N PRO A 333 11.33 12.63 13.64
CA PRO A 333 11.80 13.32 14.85
C PRO A 333 10.62 13.58 15.80
N ALA A 334 10.93 13.93 17.05
CA ALA A 334 9.93 14.20 18.08
C ALA A 334 8.82 15.15 17.59
N LEU A 335 7.57 14.72 17.74
CA LEU A 335 6.39 15.47 17.32
C LEU A 335 6.08 16.59 18.34
N PRO A 336 5.84 17.84 17.89
CA PRO A 336 5.57 18.94 18.80
C PRO A 336 4.22 18.77 19.50
N ALA A 337 4.12 19.27 20.74
CA ALA A 337 2.92 19.10 21.56
C ALA A 337 1.66 19.78 20.99
N GLY A 338 1.83 20.80 20.13
CA GLY A 338 0.77 21.53 19.46
C GLY A 338 0.29 20.91 18.14
N LEU A 339 0.84 19.77 17.71
CA LEU A 339 0.50 19.16 16.42
C LEU A 339 -0.98 18.72 16.40
N LEU A 340 -1.72 19.18 15.39
CA LEU A 340 -3.14 18.93 15.18
C LEU A 340 -3.40 17.90 14.08
N SER A 341 -2.56 17.86 13.04
CA SER A 341 -2.71 16.95 11.89
C SER A 341 -1.38 16.31 11.49
N LEU A 342 -1.40 15.00 11.26
CA LEU A 342 -0.27 14.22 10.77
C LEU A 342 -0.71 13.28 9.65
N VAL A 343 -0.04 13.38 8.49
CA VAL A 343 -0.18 12.42 7.39
C VAL A 343 1.22 11.96 6.97
N CYS A 344 1.49 10.67 7.15
CA CYS A 344 2.79 10.05 6.89
C CYS A 344 2.67 8.66 6.25
N ASN A 345 1.52 8.32 5.67
CA ASN A 345 1.33 7.07 4.94
C ASN A 345 2.24 6.94 3.70
N ASN A 346 2.39 5.72 3.19
CA ASN A 346 3.31 5.43 2.08
C ASN A 346 4.74 5.92 2.37
N THR A 347 5.22 5.68 3.59
CA THR A 347 6.60 5.87 4.04
C THR A 347 7.10 4.55 4.65
N GLY A 348 8.37 4.46 5.04
CA GLY A 348 8.93 3.36 5.82
C GLY A 348 8.73 3.51 7.35
N ILE A 349 7.92 4.47 7.80
CA ILE A 349 7.66 4.69 9.23
C ILE A 349 6.78 3.56 9.78
N THR A 350 7.21 2.95 10.89
CA THR A 350 6.49 1.84 11.55
C THR A 350 6.06 2.15 12.98
N CYS A 351 6.55 3.25 13.55
CA CYS A 351 6.21 3.72 14.90
C CYS A 351 6.31 5.25 14.97
N LEU A 352 5.71 5.85 15.99
CA LEU A 352 5.79 7.28 16.29
C LEU A 352 6.71 7.53 17.49
N PRO A 353 7.59 8.56 17.45
CA PRO A 353 8.50 8.87 18.55
C PRO A 353 7.76 9.32 19.83
N ASN A 354 6.61 9.98 19.65
CA ASN A 354 5.65 10.36 20.68
C ASN A 354 4.30 10.69 20.02
N ILE A 355 3.20 10.65 20.77
CA ILE A 355 1.86 10.97 20.27
C ILE A 355 1.33 12.22 21.02
N PRO A 356 1.27 13.41 20.39
CA PRO A 356 0.69 14.60 21.00
C PRO A 356 -0.80 14.42 21.32
N ALA A 357 -1.27 14.94 22.46
CA ALA A 357 -2.65 14.69 22.93
C ALA A 357 -3.75 15.27 22.00
N GLY A 358 -3.42 16.26 21.17
CA GLY A 358 -4.35 16.94 20.25
C GLY A 358 -4.28 16.47 18.80
N VAL A 359 -3.38 15.54 18.46
CA VAL A 359 -3.20 15.13 17.07
C VAL A 359 -4.38 14.28 16.60
N THR A 360 -4.93 14.64 15.45
CA THR A 360 -5.95 13.86 14.75
C THR A 360 -5.29 13.12 13.59
N TYR A 361 -5.45 11.80 13.57
CA TYR A 361 -5.03 10.92 12.49
C TYR A 361 -6.00 9.74 12.36
N THR A 362 -6.12 9.20 11.17
CA THR A 362 -6.73 7.90 10.89
C THR A 362 -5.65 6.86 10.61
N PRO A 363 -5.93 5.55 10.75
CA PRO A 363 -4.97 4.52 10.33
C PRO A 363 -4.54 4.65 8.86
N SER A 364 -5.40 5.17 8.00
CA SER A 364 -5.07 5.49 6.60
C SER A 364 -4.11 6.67 6.44
N ASP A 365 -4.11 7.64 7.35
CA ASP A 365 -3.21 8.79 7.31
C ASP A 365 -1.79 8.41 7.73
N LEU A 366 -1.64 7.41 8.59
CA LEU A 366 -0.34 6.89 9.03
C LEU A 366 0.18 5.79 8.11
N GLY A 367 -0.70 4.93 7.59
CA GLY A 367 -0.32 3.72 6.85
C GLY A 367 0.05 2.52 7.76
N PHE A 368 0.05 2.71 9.08
CA PHE A 368 0.31 1.69 10.09
C PHE A 368 -0.56 1.92 11.34
N GLN A 369 -0.63 0.93 12.23
CA GLN A 369 -1.29 1.10 13.53
C GLN A 369 -0.40 1.94 14.45
N PRO A 370 -0.93 2.97 15.14
CA PRO A 370 -0.12 3.88 15.95
C PRO A 370 0.54 3.16 17.13
N VAL A 371 1.84 2.87 17.02
CA VAL A 371 2.69 2.30 18.07
C VAL A 371 3.81 3.30 18.39
N ILE A 372 4.27 3.37 19.65
CA ILE A 372 5.36 4.27 20.06
C ILE A 372 6.72 3.57 19.83
N CYS A 373 7.70 4.31 19.31
CA CYS A 373 9.07 3.83 19.10
C CYS A 373 9.82 3.60 20.41
N ALA A 374 10.99 2.96 20.30
CA ALA A 374 11.83 2.62 21.41
C ALA A 374 12.40 3.82 22.17
N ALA A 375 12.38 3.74 23.49
CA ALA A 375 13.06 4.64 24.39
C ALA A 375 14.56 4.69 24.07
N GLY A 376 14.98 5.79 23.46
CA GLY A 376 16.37 6.03 23.06
C GLY A 376 16.68 5.70 21.60
N ASP A 377 15.74 5.10 20.88
CA ASP A 377 15.79 4.92 19.42
C ASP A 377 14.42 5.26 18.81
N PRO A 378 14.22 6.52 18.35
CA PRO A 378 12.96 6.98 17.77
C PRO A 378 12.62 6.31 16.43
N CYS A 379 13.40 5.30 16.01
CA CYS A 379 13.25 4.57 14.76
C CYS A 379 13.16 3.03 14.96
N ALA A 380 13.16 2.50 16.19
CA ALA A 380 13.03 1.06 16.48
C ALA A 380 11.74 0.70 17.24
N LEU A 381 11.17 -0.50 17.03
CA LEU A 381 10.02 -1.04 17.77
C LEU A 381 10.46 -1.69 19.11
N GLU A 382 9.69 -1.55 20.20
CA GLU A 382 10.22 -1.73 21.57
C GLU A 382 9.52 -2.73 22.52
N GLN A 383 8.98 -3.87 22.09
CA GLN A 383 8.45 -4.88 23.05
C GLN A 383 8.83 -6.30 22.63
N ALA A 384 9.76 -6.93 23.36
CA ALA A 384 10.24 -8.26 23.05
C ALA A 384 10.79 -9.01 24.28
N ILE A 385 10.68 -10.33 24.26
CA ILE A 385 11.38 -11.23 25.19
C ILE A 385 12.65 -11.71 24.49
N ARG A 386 13.81 -11.48 25.11
CA ARG A 386 15.11 -11.96 24.62
C ARG A 386 15.75 -12.87 25.63
N GLY A 387 16.48 -13.85 25.11
CA GLY A 387 17.21 -14.78 25.95
C GLY A 387 18.16 -15.65 25.17
N VAL A 388 18.69 -16.65 25.88
CA VAL A 388 19.64 -17.63 25.35
C VAL A 388 19.18 -19.05 25.70
N VAL A 389 19.47 -19.98 24.82
CA VAL A 389 19.31 -21.42 25.05
C VAL A 389 20.69 -22.07 25.04
N PHE A 390 20.96 -22.94 26.01
CA PHE A 390 22.27 -23.55 26.20
C PHE A 390 22.17 -25.04 26.55
N LEU A 391 23.27 -25.76 26.32
CA LEU A 391 23.45 -27.13 26.73
C LEU A 391 24.03 -27.17 28.14
N ASP A 392 23.19 -27.54 29.08
CA ASP A 392 23.53 -27.69 30.50
C ASP A 392 24.24 -29.03 30.69
N LEU A 393 25.58 -28.97 30.74
CA LEU A 393 26.44 -30.16 30.80
C LEU A 393 26.51 -30.73 32.21
N ASN A 394 26.26 -29.91 33.23
CA ASN A 394 26.41 -30.27 34.63
C ASN A 394 25.04 -30.51 35.35
N SER A 395 23.93 -30.26 34.65
CA SER A 395 22.53 -30.35 35.10
C SER A 395 22.12 -29.34 36.18
N ASP A 396 22.79 -28.21 36.32
CA ASP A 396 22.53 -27.25 37.40
C ASP A 396 21.52 -26.13 37.04
N GLY A 397 21.12 -26.04 35.76
CA GLY A 397 20.17 -25.07 35.25
C GLY A 397 20.74 -23.65 35.10
N VAL A 398 22.04 -23.46 35.14
CA VAL A 398 22.72 -22.16 35.03
C VAL A 398 23.76 -22.21 33.91
N GLN A 399 23.73 -21.24 33.00
CA GLN A 399 24.71 -21.19 31.91
C GLN A 399 26.11 -20.83 32.43
N ASP A 400 27.01 -21.81 32.43
CA ASP A 400 28.43 -21.59 32.72
C ASP A 400 29.21 -21.10 31.47
N PRO A 401 30.30 -20.33 31.62
CA PRO A 401 31.09 -19.82 30.48
C PRO A 401 31.68 -20.90 29.54
N THR A 402 31.72 -22.16 29.99
CA THR A 402 32.22 -23.30 29.21
C THR A 402 31.11 -24.11 28.55
N GLU A 403 29.85 -23.79 28.82
CA GLU A 403 28.71 -24.52 28.28
C GLU A 403 28.36 -24.03 26.87
N PRO A 404 28.21 -24.95 25.91
CA PRO A 404 27.86 -24.59 24.55
C PRO A 404 26.41 -24.08 24.47
N VAL A 405 26.18 -23.19 23.52
CA VAL A 405 24.83 -22.73 23.17
C VAL A 405 24.04 -23.84 22.47
N MET A 406 22.72 -23.76 22.52
CA MET A 406 21.84 -24.71 21.87
C MET A 406 21.07 -24.03 20.72
N PRO A 407 21.58 -24.16 19.48
CA PRO A 407 20.93 -23.53 18.34
C PRO A 407 19.61 -24.22 17.97
N HIS A 408 18.72 -23.46 17.33
CA HIS A 408 17.44 -23.94 16.77
C HIS A 408 16.48 -24.60 17.77
N ALA A 409 16.71 -24.40 19.07
CA ALA A 409 15.74 -24.79 20.09
C ALA A 409 14.46 -23.96 19.94
N VAL A 410 13.31 -24.57 20.24
CA VAL A 410 12.00 -23.90 20.14
C VAL A 410 11.59 -23.42 21.52
N ILE A 411 11.19 -22.16 21.61
CA ILE A 411 10.75 -21.47 22.82
C ILE A 411 9.25 -21.25 22.71
N GLU A 412 8.54 -21.56 23.78
CA GLU A 412 7.10 -21.31 23.93
C GLU A 412 6.87 -20.15 24.91
N VAL A 413 5.95 -19.25 24.53
CA VAL A 413 5.55 -18.10 25.34
C VAL A 413 4.03 -18.17 25.56
N LEU A 414 3.61 -18.19 26.82
CA LEU A 414 2.22 -18.25 27.26
C LEU A 414 1.79 -16.93 27.92
N PRO A 415 0.55 -16.42 27.72
CA PRO A 415 -0.54 -17.03 26.96
C PRO A 415 -0.22 -17.12 25.46
N GLY A 416 -0.34 -18.34 24.92
CA GLY A 416 0.04 -18.66 23.55
C GLY A 416 -1.04 -18.29 22.53
N PRO A 417 -0.83 -18.61 21.23
CA PRO A 417 0.20 -19.52 20.70
C PRO A 417 1.46 -18.79 20.18
N ILE A 418 2.19 -18.10 21.06
CA ILE A 418 3.44 -17.41 20.69
C ILE A 418 4.59 -18.41 20.79
N VAL A 419 5.31 -18.61 19.67
CA VAL A 419 6.43 -19.55 19.57
C VAL A 419 7.56 -18.89 18.78
N GLY A 420 8.81 -19.06 19.22
CA GLY A 420 10.00 -18.58 18.52
C GLY A 420 11.12 -19.61 18.53
N GLY A 421 12.09 -19.42 17.64
CA GLY A 421 13.30 -20.26 17.56
C GLY A 421 14.55 -19.52 18.02
N ALA A 422 15.47 -20.24 18.65
CA ALA A 422 16.83 -19.77 18.87
C ALA A 422 17.63 -19.78 17.55
N ASP A 423 18.48 -18.77 17.36
CA ASP A 423 19.40 -18.67 16.24
C ASP A 423 20.59 -19.65 16.37
N VAL A 424 21.55 -19.56 15.44
CA VAL A 424 22.77 -20.38 15.46
C VAL A 424 23.67 -20.14 16.68
N ASN A 425 23.51 -19.03 17.37
CA ASN A 425 24.21 -18.68 18.60
C ASN A 425 23.39 -19.04 19.85
N GLY A 426 22.25 -19.72 19.70
CA GLY A 426 21.32 -20.02 20.79
C GLY A 426 20.57 -18.80 21.32
N ALA A 427 20.72 -17.62 20.72
CA ALA A 427 19.99 -16.42 21.13
C ALA A 427 18.60 -16.42 20.51
N PHE A 428 17.60 -15.94 21.24
CA PHE A 428 16.25 -15.76 20.71
C PHE A 428 15.73 -14.35 20.99
N VAL A 429 14.88 -13.87 20.09
CA VAL A 429 14.12 -12.62 20.22
C VAL A 429 12.70 -12.93 19.80
N ILE A 430 11.75 -12.79 20.72
CA ILE A 430 10.32 -13.03 20.48
C ILE A 430 9.59 -11.71 20.70
N PRO A 431 9.13 -11.03 19.63
CA PRO A 431 8.26 -9.87 19.77
C PRO A 431 6.98 -10.27 20.50
N VAL A 432 6.59 -9.48 21.50
CA VAL A 432 5.35 -9.69 22.26
C VAL A 432 4.72 -8.35 22.60
N ASP A 433 3.41 -8.34 22.82
CA ASP A 433 2.71 -7.19 23.40
C ASP A 433 3.06 -6.99 24.88
N THR A 434 2.54 -5.92 25.48
CA THR A 434 2.61 -5.76 26.93
C THR A 434 1.78 -6.82 27.65
N GLY A 435 2.37 -7.49 28.64
CA GLY A 435 1.69 -8.56 29.34
C GLY A 435 2.57 -9.28 30.34
N ASN A 436 1.96 -10.24 31.03
CA ASN A 436 2.68 -11.23 31.83
C ASN A 436 2.75 -12.51 31.04
N TYR A 437 3.97 -12.97 30.81
CA TYR A 437 4.27 -14.14 30.03
C TYR A 437 4.93 -15.21 30.89
N LEU A 438 4.58 -16.46 30.65
CA LEU A 438 5.35 -17.62 31.07
C LEU A 438 6.10 -18.14 29.86
N VAL A 439 7.41 -18.23 29.96
CA VAL A 439 8.27 -18.64 28.85
C VAL A 439 9.01 -19.90 29.25
N ASP A 440 9.08 -20.86 28.32
CA ASP A 440 9.73 -22.16 28.53
C ASP A 440 10.33 -22.69 27.22
N GLY A 441 11.27 -23.62 27.34
CA GLY A 441 11.70 -24.43 26.21
C GLY A 441 10.64 -25.47 25.84
N ARG A 442 10.46 -25.77 24.56
CA ARG A 442 9.66 -26.94 24.16
C ARG A 442 10.46 -28.23 24.32
N MET A 443 9.77 -29.32 24.63
CA MET A 443 10.37 -30.65 24.68
C MET A 443 11.08 -30.96 23.36
N LYS A 444 12.37 -31.28 23.45
CA LYS A 444 13.18 -31.71 22.31
C LYS A 444 13.52 -33.18 22.45
N GLN A 445 13.45 -33.91 21.35
CA GLN A 445 13.83 -35.33 21.30
C GLN A 445 15.27 -35.52 21.80
N TYR A 446 15.47 -36.55 22.63
CA TYR A 446 16.75 -36.89 23.28
C TYR A 446 17.34 -35.86 24.26
N HIS A 447 16.56 -34.86 24.67
CA HIS A 447 16.99 -33.86 25.65
C HIS A 447 15.98 -33.72 26.79
N THR A 448 16.47 -33.28 27.95
CA THR A 448 15.66 -32.92 29.11
C THR A 448 15.90 -31.45 29.45
N ILE A 449 14.83 -30.68 29.64
CA ILE A 449 14.93 -29.28 30.09
C ILE A 449 15.37 -29.28 31.56
N THR A 450 16.40 -28.51 31.89
CA THR A 450 16.97 -28.41 33.25
C THR A 450 16.56 -27.13 33.99
N THR A 451 16.12 -26.12 33.25
CA THR A 451 15.57 -24.87 33.80
C THR A 451 14.07 -24.97 34.07
N SER A 452 13.57 -24.22 35.06
CA SER A 452 12.13 -24.04 35.24
C SER A 452 11.60 -22.92 34.33
N PRO A 453 10.32 -22.94 33.93
CA PRO A 453 9.69 -21.84 33.20
C PRO A 453 9.83 -20.50 33.93
N PHE A 454 10.10 -19.43 33.20
CA PHE A 454 10.33 -18.09 33.75
C PHE A 454 9.11 -17.18 33.51
N GLN A 455 8.84 -16.32 34.49
CA GLN A 455 7.79 -15.32 34.42
C GLN A 455 8.39 -13.99 33.98
N VAL A 456 7.93 -13.47 32.86
CA VAL A 456 8.37 -12.20 32.28
C VAL A 456 7.20 -11.23 32.27
N THR A 457 7.39 -10.04 32.80
CA THR A 457 6.43 -8.94 32.64
C THR A 457 7.01 -7.97 31.64
N ILE A 458 6.35 -7.81 30.49
CA ILE A 458 6.69 -6.81 29.48
C ILE A 458 5.75 -5.63 29.64
N THR A 459 6.29 -4.46 29.96
CA THR A 459 5.55 -3.19 29.91
C THR A 459 5.89 -2.40 28.64
N PRO A 460 5.17 -1.31 28.31
CA PRO A 460 5.43 -0.58 27.08
C PRO A 460 6.88 -0.10 27.02
N GLY A 461 7.61 -0.51 25.99
CA GLY A 461 9.00 -0.13 25.79
C GLY A 461 10.03 -1.04 26.47
N GLU A 462 9.60 -2.14 27.09
CA GLU A 462 10.53 -3.05 27.75
C GLU A 462 10.96 -4.20 26.84
N THR A 463 12.24 -4.50 26.92
CA THR A 463 12.82 -5.74 26.42
C THR A 463 13.35 -6.54 27.60
N ASP A 464 12.88 -7.77 27.79
CA ASP A 464 13.53 -8.67 28.74
C ASP A 464 14.81 -9.24 28.11
N SER A 465 15.87 -9.35 28.89
CA SER A 465 17.15 -9.97 28.48
C SER A 465 17.68 -10.97 29.50
N SER A 466 16.85 -11.38 30.47
CA SER A 466 17.27 -12.21 31.59
C SER A 466 16.95 -13.70 31.41
N SER A 467 16.32 -14.04 30.29
CA SER A 467 15.80 -15.37 30.02
C SER A 467 16.89 -16.35 29.56
N ALA A 468 17.05 -17.47 30.27
CA ALA A 468 17.97 -18.55 29.90
C ALA A 468 17.28 -19.91 30.02
N ILE A 469 17.39 -20.75 28.99
CA ILE A 469 16.80 -22.10 28.95
C ILE A 469 17.91 -23.14 28.80
N GLY A 470 18.01 -24.04 29.78
CA GLY A 470 19.01 -25.12 29.80
C GLY A 470 18.42 -26.44 29.32
N TYR A 471 19.16 -27.15 28.46
CA TYR A 471 18.85 -28.51 28.05
C TYR A 471 20.03 -29.44 28.33
N GLN A 472 19.75 -30.61 28.89
CA GLN A 472 20.71 -31.70 29.01
C GLN A 472 20.44 -32.80 27.97
N ALA A 473 21.48 -33.22 27.26
CA ALA A 473 21.42 -34.33 26.31
C ALA A 473 21.45 -35.69 27.01
N ILE A 474 20.66 -36.66 26.50
CA ILE A 474 20.70 -38.06 26.95
C ILE A 474 21.87 -38.77 26.24
N PRO A 475 22.93 -39.25 26.92
CA PRO A 475 24.12 -39.79 26.24
C PRO A 475 23.86 -41.06 25.41
N GLY A 476 24.64 -41.26 24.34
CA GLY A 476 24.70 -42.53 23.59
C GLY A 476 23.70 -42.68 22.44
N ILE A 477 23.06 -41.60 22.00
CA ILE A 477 22.09 -41.64 20.89
C ILE A 477 22.78 -41.23 19.59
N HIS A 478 22.75 -42.13 18.60
CA HIS A 478 23.12 -41.84 17.21
C HIS A 478 21.86 -41.82 16.36
N ASP A 479 21.61 -40.72 15.65
CA ASP A 479 20.39 -40.51 14.86
C ASP A 479 20.69 -39.49 13.74
N LEU A 480 20.64 -39.91 12.48
CA LEU A 480 20.94 -39.08 11.31
C LEU A 480 19.69 -38.87 10.45
N ARG A 481 19.23 -37.62 10.34
CA ARG A 481 18.06 -37.28 9.52
C ARG A 481 18.48 -36.61 8.22
N SER A 482 17.93 -37.07 7.09
CA SER A 482 18.18 -36.50 5.76
C SER A 482 17.04 -35.58 5.30
N ASP A 483 17.38 -34.49 4.60
CA ASP A 483 16.44 -33.58 3.93
C ASP A 483 16.98 -33.18 2.55
N ILE A 484 16.07 -33.05 1.58
CA ILE A 484 16.38 -32.72 0.18
C ILE A 484 15.36 -31.72 -0.35
N GLN A 485 15.84 -30.63 -0.92
CA GLN A 485 15.02 -29.60 -1.56
C GLN A 485 15.60 -29.27 -2.92
N ALA A 486 14.82 -29.44 -4.00
CA ALA A 486 15.30 -29.15 -5.35
C ALA A 486 14.47 -28.07 -6.04
N GLY A 487 15.14 -27.21 -6.79
CA GLY A 487 14.51 -26.35 -7.79
C GLY A 487 13.90 -27.20 -8.92
N PRO A 488 12.86 -26.69 -9.61
CA PRO A 488 12.20 -27.44 -10.67
C PRO A 488 13.16 -27.74 -11.83
N ALA A 489 13.11 -28.96 -12.36
CA ALA A 489 13.88 -29.35 -13.54
C ALA A 489 13.26 -28.74 -14.80
N ARG A 490 14.10 -28.13 -15.66
CA ARG A 490 13.67 -27.52 -16.93
C ARG A 490 14.52 -28.06 -18.08
N PRO A 491 13.93 -28.45 -19.23
CA PRO A 491 14.69 -29.05 -20.33
C PRO A 491 15.82 -28.11 -20.81
N GLY A 492 17.07 -28.58 -20.73
CA GLY A 492 18.24 -27.85 -21.20
C GLY A 492 18.78 -26.78 -20.25
N PHE A 493 18.26 -26.70 -19.03
CA PHE A 493 18.73 -25.77 -17.99
C PHE A 493 19.26 -26.53 -16.76
N GLU A 494 20.03 -25.80 -15.95
CA GLU A 494 20.51 -26.26 -14.65
C GLU A 494 19.45 -25.99 -13.56
N ASN A 495 19.46 -26.83 -12.53
CA ASN A 495 18.71 -26.63 -11.30
C ASN A 495 19.56 -27.01 -10.07
N LEU A 496 19.29 -26.34 -8.95
CA LEU A 496 19.97 -26.60 -7.67
C LEU A 496 19.21 -27.68 -6.88
N VAL A 497 19.98 -28.59 -6.27
CA VAL A 497 19.51 -29.56 -5.29
C VAL A 497 20.24 -29.30 -3.98
N HIS A 498 19.51 -28.83 -2.99
CA HIS A 498 19.98 -28.60 -1.63
C HIS A 498 19.81 -29.89 -0.83
N LEU A 499 20.92 -30.37 -0.27
CA LEU A 499 20.98 -31.55 0.57
C LEU A 499 21.33 -31.11 1.99
N SER A 500 20.69 -31.70 2.98
CA SER A 500 21.17 -31.63 4.35
C SER A 500 21.04 -32.96 5.09
N VAL A 501 22.01 -33.22 5.96
CA VAL A 501 22.00 -34.34 6.89
C VAL A 501 22.28 -33.80 8.28
N THR A 502 21.32 -33.98 9.19
CA THR A 502 21.40 -33.50 10.57
C THR A 502 21.69 -34.66 11.50
N ASN A 503 22.65 -34.50 12.41
CA ASN A 503 22.75 -35.41 13.56
C ASN A 503 21.74 -34.99 14.63
N ALA A 504 20.57 -35.64 14.61
CA ALA A 504 19.51 -35.47 15.60
C ALA A 504 19.84 -36.15 16.94
N GLY A 505 20.85 -37.03 16.94
CA GLY A 505 21.35 -37.70 18.13
C GLY A 505 22.13 -36.80 19.08
N THR A 506 22.59 -37.40 20.17
CA THR A 506 23.31 -36.74 21.26
C THR A 506 24.79 -37.07 21.30
N ASP A 507 25.22 -38.05 20.51
CA ASP A 507 26.62 -38.42 20.32
C ASP A 507 27.08 -38.10 18.89
N THR A 508 28.39 -37.92 18.69
CA THR A 508 28.96 -37.64 17.36
C THR A 508 28.81 -38.85 16.43
N SER A 509 28.32 -38.61 15.20
CA SER A 509 28.05 -39.66 14.21
C SER A 509 28.93 -39.48 12.96
N ALA A 510 29.57 -40.54 12.49
CA ALA A 510 30.25 -40.55 11.20
C ALA A 510 29.24 -40.95 10.11
N ALA A 511 28.96 -40.02 9.19
CA ALA A 511 27.96 -40.16 8.15
C ALA A 511 28.59 -40.51 6.80
N VAL A 512 28.04 -41.52 6.11
CA VAL A 512 28.22 -41.77 4.67
C VAL A 512 26.94 -41.30 3.98
N ILE A 513 27.04 -40.38 3.04
CA ILE A 513 25.89 -39.68 2.46
C ILE A 513 25.85 -39.94 0.97
N ASP A 514 24.79 -40.60 0.50
CA ASP A 514 24.63 -41.03 -0.89
C ASP A 514 23.44 -40.32 -1.54
N LEU A 515 23.70 -39.58 -2.62
CA LEU A 515 22.68 -39.01 -3.50
C LEU A 515 22.57 -39.85 -4.77
N SER A 516 21.38 -40.36 -5.05
CA SER A 516 21.00 -40.95 -6.34
C SER A 516 20.17 -39.94 -7.15
N ILE A 517 20.69 -39.49 -8.29
CA ILE A 517 20.00 -38.55 -9.19
C ILE A 517 19.23 -39.27 -10.32
N ALA A 518 18.27 -38.56 -10.92
CA ALA A 518 17.48 -39.09 -12.04
C ALA A 518 18.36 -39.33 -13.27
N ALA A 519 18.01 -40.32 -14.09
CA ALA A 519 18.80 -40.68 -15.28
C ALA A 519 18.81 -39.63 -16.39
N ASP A 520 17.77 -38.79 -16.42
CA ASP A 520 17.64 -37.68 -17.38
C ASP A 520 18.30 -36.38 -16.87
N GLN A 521 19.07 -36.48 -15.78
CA GLN A 521 19.90 -35.40 -15.27
C GLN A 521 21.35 -35.85 -15.12
N SER A 522 22.26 -34.90 -15.27
CA SER A 522 23.69 -35.13 -15.10
C SER A 522 24.26 -34.21 -14.01
N PHE A 523 25.19 -34.75 -13.22
CA PHE A 523 25.92 -33.97 -12.23
C PHE A 523 26.86 -32.99 -12.92
N ASP A 524 26.76 -31.71 -12.56
CA ASP A 524 27.69 -30.67 -13.00
C ASP A 524 28.70 -30.33 -11.89
N SER A 525 28.21 -29.83 -10.76
CA SER A 525 29.06 -29.35 -9.66
C SER A 525 28.41 -29.51 -8.28
N ALA A 526 29.21 -29.41 -7.22
CA ALA A 526 28.75 -29.42 -5.85
C ALA A 526 29.59 -28.49 -4.97
N THR A 527 28.97 -27.85 -3.97
CA THR A 527 29.66 -26.97 -3.02
C THR A 527 30.58 -27.73 -2.07
N VAL A 528 30.30 -29.01 -1.81
CA VAL A 528 31.18 -29.94 -1.10
C VAL A 528 31.75 -30.95 -2.08
N MET A 529 33.08 -31.08 -2.13
CA MET A 529 33.74 -32.02 -3.03
C MET A 529 33.32 -33.48 -2.70
N PRO A 530 32.75 -34.23 -3.67
CA PRO A 530 32.37 -35.62 -3.46
C PRO A 530 33.58 -36.51 -3.17
N ALA A 531 33.38 -37.50 -2.29
CA ALA A 531 34.35 -38.56 -2.07
C ALA A 531 34.37 -39.56 -3.24
N MET A 532 33.22 -39.77 -3.87
CA MET A 532 33.06 -40.61 -5.05
C MET A 532 31.92 -40.09 -5.94
N GLN A 533 32.10 -40.21 -7.26
CA GLN A 533 31.04 -39.99 -8.25
C GLN A 533 31.08 -41.13 -9.26
N ASN A 534 29.98 -41.86 -9.41
CA ASN A 534 29.86 -42.97 -10.35
C ASN A 534 28.49 -42.94 -11.04
N GLY A 535 28.44 -42.40 -12.25
CA GLY A 535 27.18 -42.20 -12.97
C GLY A 535 26.24 -41.29 -12.18
N ASN A 536 25.08 -41.82 -11.81
CA ASN A 536 24.01 -41.09 -11.11
C ASN A 536 24.12 -41.17 -9.58
N MET A 537 25.21 -41.72 -9.05
CA MET A 537 25.44 -41.85 -7.61
C MET A 537 26.61 -40.98 -7.19
N ILE A 538 26.38 -40.12 -6.20
CA ILE A 538 27.36 -39.20 -5.63
C ILE A 538 27.43 -39.42 -4.13
N THR A 539 28.65 -39.63 -3.61
CA THR A 539 28.89 -40.00 -2.21
C THR A 539 29.78 -38.98 -1.50
N TRP A 540 29.41 -38.62 -0.27
CA TRP A 540 30.22 -37.83 0.66
C TRP A 540 30.42 -38.57 1.98
N ASN A 541 31.43 -38.12 2.73
CA ASN A 541 31.66 -38.56 4.11
C ASN A 541 31.72 -37.34 5.03
N ALA A 542 31.06 -37.39 6.17
CA ALA A 542 31.06 -36.33 7.17
C ALA A 542 31.19 -36.90 8.59
N VAL A 543 31.69 -36.10 9.52
CA VAL A 543 31.65 -36.41 10.97
C VAL A 543 30.84 -35.30 11.62
N LEU A 544 29.68 -35.66 12.16
CA LEU A 544 28.67 -34.72 12.64
C LEU A 544 28.58 -34.80 14.17
N PRO A 545 29.06 -33.77 14.90
CA PRO A 545 28.70 -33.59 16.31
C PRO A 545 27.18 -33.51 16.52
N PRO A 546 26.69 -33.66 17.76
CA PRO A 546 25.26 -33.49 18.07
C PRO A 546 24.72 -32.15 17.56
N ASN A 547 23.53 -32.15 16.96
CA ASN A 547 22.89 -31.01 16.30
C ASN A 547 23.65 -30.42 15.10
N ALA A 548 24.81 -30.96 14.71
CA ALA A 548 25.51 -30.48 13.53
C ALA A 548 24.75 -30.87 12.25
N ILE A 549 24.73 -29.95 11.29
CA ILE A 549 24.12 -30.14 9.98
C ILE A 549 25.25 -30.16 8.95
N TRP A 550 25.33 -31.23 8.17
CA TRP A 550 26.09 -31.23 6.92
C TRP A 550 25.16 -30.73 5.82
N SER A 551 25.60 -29.77 5.02
CA SER A 551 24.83 -29.21 3.91
C SER A 551 25.66 -29.20 2.63
N CYS A 552 25.05 -29.55 1.51
CA CYS A 552 25.67 -29.48 0.19
C CYS A 552 24.64 -29.01 -0.83
N VAL A 553 25.06 -28.12 -1.74
CA VAL A 553 24.26 -27.73 -2.90
C VAL A 553 24.88 -28.38 -4.11
N VAL A 554 24.07 -29.11 -4.87
CA VAL A 554 24.45 -29.81 -6.10
C VAL A 554 23.77 -29.12 -7.28
N THR A 555 24.56 -28.77 -8.29
CA THR A 555 24.05 -28.28 -9.57
C THR A 555 23.87 -29.48 -10.51
N LEU A 556 22.65 -29.67 -11.00
CA LEU A 556 22.31 -30.71 -11.97
C LEU A 556 21.91 -30.07 -13.29
N ALA A 557 22.36 -30.65 -14.41
CA ALA A 557 21.94 -30.27 -15.75
C ALA A 557 20.87 -31.24 -16.26
N THR A 558 19.74 -30.70 -16.72
CA THR A 558 18.58 -31.47 -17.23
C THR A 558 18.68 -31.69 -18.73
N ASP A 559 18.44 -32.92 -19.21
CA ASP A 559 18.44 -33.23 -20.64
C ASP A 559 17.47 -32.29 -21.40
N ALA A 560 17.93 -31.68 -22.48
CA ALA A 560 17.11 -30.79 -23.31
C ALA A 560 15.97 -31.52 -24.06
N ALA A 561 16.05 -32.85 -24.19
CA ALA A 561 15.06 -33.66 -24.88
C ALA A 561 13.93 -34.17 -23.96
N ILE A 562 14.03 -33.98 -22.63
CA ILE A 562 13.02 -34.51 -21.71
C ILE A 562 11.67 -33.77 -21.89
N PRO A 563 10.55 -34.50 -22.07
CA PRO A 563 9.24 -33.87 -22.19
C PRO A 563 8.79 -33.17 -20.91
N LEU A 564 8.03 -32.07 -21.06
CA LEU A 564 7.32 -31.45 -19.94
C LEU A 564 6.35 -32.44 -19.29
N GLY A 565 6.22 -32.40 -17.97
CA GLY A 565 5.43 -33.34 -17.16
C GLY A 565 6.12 -34.67 -16.86
N SER A 566 7.36 -34.88 -17.33
CA SER A 566 8.13 -36.07 -16.96
C SER A 566 8.48 -36.03 -15.47
N SER A 567 8.44 -37.17 -14.78
CA SER A 567 8.79 -37.24 -13.37
C SER A 567 10.30 -37.37 -13.16
N ILE A 568 10.85 -36.50 -12.31
CA ILE A 568 12.23 -36.53 -11.81
C ILE A 568 12.22 -37.00 -10.36
N THR A 569 13.08 -37.96 -10.03
CA THR A 569 13.22 -38.49 -8.67
C THR A 569 14.68 -38.45 -8.22
N HIS A 570 14.91 -37.95 -7.01
CA HIS A 570 16.19 -38.00 -6.32
C HIS A 570 16.02 -38.70 -4.99
N VAL A 571 17.03 -39.47 -4.58
CA VAL A 571 17.02 -40.15 -3.27
C VAL A 571 18.31 -39.79 -2.55
N LEU A 572 18.18 -39.26 -1.33
CA LEU A 572 19.29 -39.00 -0.42
C LEU A 572 19.23 -40.00 0.73
N GLU A 573 20.33 -40.66 1.03
CA GLU A 573 20.46 -41.61 2.14
C GLU A 573 21.70 -41.30 2.98
N ALA A 574 21.56 -41.33 4.31
CA ALA A 574 22.66 -41.15 5.26
C ALA A 574 22.86 -42.41 6.14
N GLY A 575 24.02 -43.05 6.03
CA GLY A 575 24.40 -44.20 6.84
C GLY A 575 25.45 -43.87 7.91
N PRO A 576 25.75 -44.81 8.83
CA PRO A 576 25.29 -46.21 8.84
C PRO A 576 23.99 -46.45 9.62
N LEU A 577 22.99 -47.04 8.96
CA LEU A 577 21.65 -47.34 9.53
C LEU A 577 21.65 -48.32 10.72
N ALA A 578 22.73 -49.07 10.94
CA ALA A 578 22.76 -50.17 11.92
C ALA A 578 22.89 -49.70 13.38
N ILE A 579 23.43 -48.50 13.60
CA ILE A 579 23.58 -47.89 14.93
C ILE A 579 22.59 -46.73 15.14
N ASP A 580 21.83 -46.42 14.10
CA ASP A 580 20.89 -45.31 14.07
C ASP A 580 19.62 -45.65 14.86
N THR A 581 19.10 -44.68 15.61
CA THR A 581 17.94 -44.86 16.49
C THR A 581 16.64 -44.81 15.70
N VAL A 582 16.58 -44.03 14.62
CA VAL A 582 15.41 -43.87 13.73
C VAL A 582 15.84 -44.01 12.26
N PRO A 583 16.31 -45.20 11.83
CA PRO A 583 16.90 -45.39 10.50
C PRO A 583 15.97 -45.09 9.31
N GLN A 584 14.67 -44.88 9.55
CA GLN A 584 13.70 -44.52 8.51
C GLN A 584 13.78 -43.06 8.08
N ASP A 585 14.28 -42.14 8.91
CA ASP A 585 14.38 -40.72 8.56
C ASP A 585 15.74 -40.33 7.93
N ASN A 586 16.65 -41.31 7.83
CA ASN A 586 17.91 -41.25 7.10
C ASN A 586 17.74 -41.24 5.58
N THR A 587 16.60 -41.67 5.06
CA THR A 587 16.33 -41.77 3.61
C THR A 587 15.16 -40.88 3.22
N VAL A 588 15.38 -39.99 2.26
CA VAL A 588 14.36 -39.08 1.73
C VAL A 588 14.36 -39.11 0.21
N SER A 589 13.16 -39.07 -0.39
CA SER A 589 12.97 -39.03 -1.84
C SER A 589 12.32 -37.72 -2.23
N TRP A 590 12.93 -36.98 -3.15
CA TRP A 590 12.33 -35.82 -3.80
C TRP A 590 11.73 -36.24 -5.14
N VAL A 591 10.46 -35.93 -5.39
CA VAL A 591 9.79 -36.18 -6.67
C VAL A 591 9.21 -34.87 -7.19
N SER A 592 9.47 -34.55 -8.46
CA SER A 592 8.91 -33.38 -9.12
C SER A 592 8.66 -33.63 -10.60
N GLU A 593 7.88 -32.76 -11.24
CA GLU A 593 7.68 -32.80 -12.69
C GLU A 593 8.63 -31.83 -13.39
N VAL A 594 9.04 -32.19 -14.62
CA VAL A 594 9.74 -31.29 -15.52
C VAL A 594 8.78 -30.21 -15.99
N VAL A 595 9.15 -28.95 -15.80
CA VAL A 595 8.31 -27.79 -16.14
C VAL A 595 8.93 -26.89 -17.21
N GLY A 596 8.09 -26.04 -17.80
CA GLY A 596 8.51 -25.01 -18.75
C GLY A 596 8.85 -23.69 -18.06
N SER A 597 8.25 -22.59 -18.51
CA SER A 597 8.28 -21.31 -17.78
C SER A 597 7.56 -21.49 -16.44
N TYR A 598 8.21 -21.06 -15.36
CA TYR A 598 7.73 -21.22 -13.98
C TYR A 598 8.07 -19.97 -13.18
N ASP A 599 7.24 -19.60 -12.20
CA ASP A 599 7.56 -18.50 -11.28
C ASP A 599 8.57 -18.99 -10.22
N PRO A 600 9.79 -18.44 -10.17
CA PRO A 600 10.80 -18.88 -9.21
C PRO A 600 10.46 -18.51 -7.74
N ASN A 601 9.44 -17.67 -7.52
CA ASN A 601 8.93 -17.29 -6.21
C ASN A 601 7.63 -18.05 -5.92
N ASP A 602 7.70 -19.14 -5.16
CA ASP A 602 6.57 -20.03 -4.96
C ASP A 602 6.49 -20.65 -3.57
N LYS A 603 5.37 -21.33 -3.32
CA LYS A 603 5.15 -22.14 -2.12
C LYS A 603 4.50 -23.44 -2.53
N LEU A 604 5.15 -24.56 -2.24
CA LEU A 604 4.67 -25.88 -2.60
C LEU A 604 4.75 -26.85 -1.42
N SER A 605 3.96 -27.92 -1.54
CA SER A 605 4.09 -29.14 -0.75
C SER A 605 4.22 -30.32 -1.72
N PRO A 606 5.04 -31.33 -1.43
CA PRO A 606 5.09 -32.56 -2.24
C PRO A 606 3.80 -33.39 -2.11
N VAL A 607 2.96 -33.10 -1.10
CA VAL A 607 1.68 -33.78 -0.87
C VAL A 607 0.63 -33.22 -1.84
N SER A 608 0.17 -34.05 -2.77
CA SER A 608 -0.85 -33.65 -3.75
C SER A 608 -2.29 -33.87 -3.30
N TYR A 609 -2.52 -34.68 -2.27
CA TYR A 609 -3.82 -34.89 -1.62
C TYR A 609 -3.62 -35.51 -0.22
N LEU A 610 -4.62 -35.37 0.66
CA LEU A 610 -4.71 -36.11 1.93
C LEU A 610 -6.04 -36.86 2.02
N ASN A 611 -6.01 -38.05 2.61
CA ASN A 611 -7.22 -38.79 2.95
C ASN A 611 -7.69 -38.50 4.39
N THR A 612 -8.93 -38.85 4.70
CA THR A 612 -9.53 -38.57 6.00
C THR A 612 -8.86 -39.28 7.18
N VAL A 613 -8.14 -40.39 6.95
CA VAL A 613 -7.40 -41.10 8.01
C VAL A 613 -6.12 -40.35 8.37
N GLU A 614 -5.38 -39.86 7.37
CA GLU A 614 -4.20 -39.01 7.56
C GLU A 614 -4.57 -37.72 8.30
N VAL A 615 -5.68 -37.09 7.90
CA VAL A 615 -6.24 -35.92 8.59
C VAL A 615 -6.53 -36.24 10.06
N GLN A 616 -7.22 -37.34 10.35
CA GLN A 616 -7.55 -37.75 11.72
C GLN A 616 -6.32 -38.03 12.59
N ASN A 617 -5.22 -38.46 11.97
CA ASN A 617 -3.94 -38.71 12.64
C ASN A 617 -3.07 -37.45 12.79
N ALA A 618 -3.55 -36.28 12.38
CA ALA A 618 -2.77 -35.03 12.36
C ALA A 618 -1.46 -35.18 11.58
N GLU A 619 -1.56 -35.78 10.37
CA GLU A 619 -0.43 -35.97 9.47
C GLU A 619 0.35 -34.67 9.24
N TRP A 620 1.66 -34.81 9.10
CA TRP A 620 2.55 -33.68 8.85
C TRP A 620 2.52 -33.29 7.37
N ILE A 621 2.53 -31.99 7.11
CA ILE A 621 2.67 -31.40 5.79
C ILE A 621 3.96 -30.60 5.77
N ASP A 622 4.85 -30.94 4.86
CA ASP A 622 6.06 -30.19 4.55
C ASP A 622 5.76 -29.11 3.50
N TYR A 623 6.18 -27.88 3.77
CA TYR A 623 6.06 -26.73 2.89
C TYR A 623 7.43 -26.14 2.59
N THR A 624 7.68 -25.92 1.29
CA THR A 624 8.87 -25.23 0.80
C THR A 624 8.45 -23.92 0.15
N ILE A 625 8.97 -22.81 0.67
CA ILE A 625 8.84 -21.48 0.07
C ILE A 625 10.15 -21.17 -0.64
N ARG A 626 10.13 -20.95 -1.95
CA ARG A 626 11.31 -20.57 -2.74
C ARG A 626 11.20 -19.12 -3.16
N PHE A 627 12.35 -18.47 -3.27
CA PHE A 627 12.45 -17.08 -3.66
C PHE A 627 13.66 -16.85 -4.55
N GLN A 628 13.55 -15.91 -5.48
CA GLN A 628 14.64 -15.47 -6.33
C GLN A 628 14.59 -13.96 -6.53
N ASN A 629 15.74 -13.30 -6.35
CA ASN A 629 15.86 -11.87 -6.64
C ASN A 629 15.88 -11.63 -8.16
N THR A 630 14.72 -11.28 -8.72
CA THR A 630 14.54 -10.89 -10.12
C THR A 630 14.71 -9.40 -10.37
N GLY A 631 15.17 -8.65 -9.36
CA GLY A 631 15.53 -7.24 -9.45
C GLY A 631 16.77 -7.00 -10.30
N THR A 632 17.34 -5.80 -10.17
CA THR A 632 18.54 -5.37 -10.94
C THR A 632 19.75 -5.09 -10.06
N PHE A 633 19.63 -5.33 -8.75
CA PHE A 633 20.70 -5.14 -7.77
C PHE A 633 20.54 -6.14 -6.62
N LEU A 634 21.56 -6.25 -5.75
CA LEU A 634 21.54 -7.13 -4.59
C LEU A 634 20.41 -6.76 -3.62
N ALA A 635 19.73 -7.75 -3.06
CA ALA A 635 18.77 -7.58 -1.98
C ALA A 635 19.49 -7.75 -0.64
N GLU A 636 19.44 -6.74 0.22
CA GLU A 636 20.13 -6.78 1.52
C GLU A 636 19.39 -7.64 2.53
N ASN A 637 18.05 -7.68 2.46
CA ASN A 637 17.20 -8.41 3.38
C ASN A 637 16.07 -9.14 2.64
N VAL A 638 15.66 -10.30 3.16
CA VAL A 638 14.43 -10.98 2.73
C VAL A 638 13.53 -11.21 3.94
N LEU A 639 12.25 -10.84 3.83
CA LEU A 639 11.21 -11.13 4.82
C LEU A 639 10.14 -12.00 4.16
N ILE A 640 9.71 -13.07 4.82
CA ILE A 640 8.65 -13.96 4.36
C ILE A 640 7.59 -14.04 5.42
N THR A 641 6.33 -13.79 5.05
CA THR A 641 5.18 -13.97 5.95
C THR A 641 4.19 -14.98 5.38
N ASP A 642 3.69 -15.85 6.24
CA ASP A 642 2.75 -16.92 5.93
C ASP A 642 1.59 -16.91 6.94
N THR A 643 0.43 -16.44 6.52
CA THR A 643 -0.78 -16.48 7.34
C THR A 643 -1.42 -17.87 7.25
N LEU A 644 -1.15 -18.70 8.26
CA LEU A 644 -1.58 -20.09 8.34
C LEU A 644 -3.12 -20.18 8.46
N PRO A 645 -3.80 -20.95 7.58
CA PRO A 645 -5.24 -21.14 7.65
C PRO A 645 -5.64 -22.02 8.84
N ALA A 646 -6.90 -21.92 9.26
CA ALA A 646 -7.47 -22.75 10.35
C ALA A 646 -7.50 -24.25 10.04
N SER A 647 -7.28 -24.65 8.78
CA SER A 647 -7.10 -26.05 8.37
C SER A 647 -5.74 -26.62 8.74
N LEU A 648 -4.84 -25.79 9.29
CA LEU A 648 -3.55 -26.19 9.84
C LEU A 648 -3.49 -25.88 11.34
N GLN A 649 -2.75 -26.69 12.08
CA GLN A 649 -2.53 -26.47 13.51
C GLN A 649 -1.31 -25.56 13.71
N ALA A 650 -1.51 -24.23 13.71
CA ALA A 650 -0.42 -23.25 13.75
C ALA A 650 0.61 -23.50 14.87
N ALA A 651 0.16 -23.88 16.07
CA ALA A 651 1.05 -24.16 17.21
C ALA A 651 2.01 -25.35 17.00
N THR A 652 1.83 -26.15 15.93
CA THR A 652 2.65 -27.34 15.62
C THR A 652 3.78 -27.05 14.63
N VAL A 653 3.93 -25.80 14.16
CA VAL A 653 5.00 -25.43 13.23
C VAL A 653 6.36 -25.87 13.76
N GLN A 654 7.13 -26.50 12.87
CA GLN A 654 8.54 -26.84 13.08
C GLN A 654 9.36 -26.32 11.90
N TYR A 655 10.36 -25.49 12.21
CA TYR A 655 11.42 -25.14 11.27
C TYR A 655 12.24 -26.38 10.92
N VAL A 656 12.48 -26.62 9.62
CA VAL A 656 13.23 -27.77 9.13
C VAL A 656 14.60 -27.34 8.61
N SER A 657 14.63 -26.48 7.58
CA SER A 657 15.88 -26.01 6.96
C SER A 657 15.68 -24.72 6.17
N ALA A 658 16.78 -24.06 5.81
CA ALA A 658 16.79 -22.87 4.94
C ALA A 658 18.11 -22.78 4.18
N SER A 659 18.05 -22.14 3.01
CA SER A 659 19.25 -21.82 2.20
C SER A 659 20.22 -20.81 2.85
N HIS A 660 19.69 -19.93 3.71
CA HIS A 660 20.40 -18.83 4.34
C HIS A 660 19.97 -18.74 5.81
N ASN A 661 20.75 -18.01 6.63
CA ASN A 661 20.40 -17.82 8.03
C ASN A 661 19.05 -17.09 8.16
N ALA A 662 18.12 -17.68 8.91
CA ALA A 662 16.76 -17.17 9.05
C ALA A 662 16.35 -17.14 10.53
N LEU A 663 15.86 -15.99 10.97
CA LEU A 663 15.11 -15.82 12.22
C LEU A 663 13.64 -16.11 11.94
N TRP A 664 12.92 -16.72 12.88
CA TRP A 664 11.50 -16.99 12.69
C TRP A 664 10.69 -16.89 13.97
N HIS A 665 9.42 -16.51 13.84
CA HIS A 665 8.45 -16.53 14.92
C HIS A 665 7.03 -16.78 14.39
N LEU A 666 6.17 -17.28 15.26
CA LEU A 666 4.72 -17.39 15.04
C LEU A 666 4.00 -16.46 16.01
N ASP A 667 3.20 -15.54 15.47
CA ASP A 667 2.28 -14.70 16.23
C ASP A 667 0.84 -14.96 15.79
N GLY A 668 0.01 -15.48 16.70
CA GLY A 668 -1.33 -15.96 16.39
C GLY A 668 -1.31 -17.07 15.33
N ASN A 669 -1.60 -16.71 14.09
CA ASN A 669 -1.53 -17.60 12.92
C ASN A 669 -0.60 -17.09 11.81
N VAL A 670 0.20 -16.05 12.06
CA VAL A 670 1.15 -15.50 11.08
C VAL A 670 2.55 -16.00 11.40
N LEU A 671 3.07 -16.87 10.54
CA LEU A 671 4.44 -17.37 10.59
C LEU A 671 5.33 -16.43 9.79
N THR A 672 6.39 -15.91 10.43
CA THR A 672 7.31 -14.95 9.83
C THR A 672 8.72 -15.52 9.82
N PHE A 673 9.42 -15.40 8.68
CA PHE A 673 10.84 -15.68 8.53
C PHE A 673 11.57 -14.41 8.08
N SER A 674 12.64 -14.03 8.76
CA SER A 674 13.48 -12.87 8.44
C SER A 674 14.91 -13.33 8.18
N LEU A 675 15.46 -12.93 7.02
CA LEU A 675 16.82 -13.22 6.59
C LEU A 675 17.60 -11.90 6.45
N PRO A 676 18.02 -11.30 7.58
CA PRO A 676 18.70 -10.01 7.56
C PRO A 676 20.13 -10.13 7.04
N GLY A 677 20.56 -9.17 6.22
CA GLY A 677 21.91 -9.12 5.67
C GLY A 677 22.25 -10.28 4.72
N ILE A 678 21.26 -10.81 4.00
CA ILE A 678 21.41 -11.94 3.07
C ILE A 678 22.28 -11.58 1.85
N LEU A 679 22.31 -10.32 1.42
CA LEU A 679 23.08 -9.82 0.27
C LEU A 679 22.87 -10.66 -1.01
N LEU A 680 21.60 -10.98 -1.31
CA LEU A 680 21.21 -11.90 -2.37
C LEU A 680 21.36 -11.22 -3.76
N PRO A 681 22.26 -11.66 -4.65
CA PRO A 681 22.53 -11.01 -5.93
C PRO A 681 21.33 -11.04 -6.88
N ASP A 682 21.34 -10.20 -7.92
CA ASP A 682 20.29 -10.20 -8.93
C ASP A 682 20.44 -11.39 -9.91
N SER A 683 19.31 -11.88 -10.41
CA SER A 683 19.29 -13.07 -11.28
C SER A 683 19.87 -12.87 -12.68
N ALA A 684 20.09 -11.64 -13.14
CA ALA A 684 20.78 -11.40 -14.42
C ALA A 684 22.30 -11.51 -14.27
N SER A 685 22.84 -11.11 -13.12
CA SER A 685 24.26 -11.22 -12.78
C SER A 685 24.64 -12.62 -12.29
N ASP A 686 23.81 -13.23 -11.44
CA ASP A 686 24.01 -14.58 -10.90
C ASP A 686 22.68 -15.36 -10.82
N PRO A 687 22.30 -16.06 -11.90
CA PRO A 687 21.03 -16.78 -11.95
C PRO A 687 20.86 -17.84 -10.86
N LEU A 688 21.93 -18.48 -10.39
CA LEU A 688 21.86 -19.53 -9.37
C LEU A 688 22.02 -18.94 -7.96
N GLY A 689 22.96 -18.01 -7.77
CA GLY A 689 23.19 -17.35 -6.48
C GLY A 689 22.07 -16.41 -6.04
N SER A 690 21.21 -15.98 -6.97
CA SER A 690 20.03 -15.15 -6.68
C SER A 690 18.86 -15.90 -6.04
N GLN A 691 18.97 -17.21 -5.81
CA GLN A 691 17.88 -18.09 -5.33
C GLN A 691 18.04 -18.46 -3.85
N GLY A 692 16.92 -18.69 -3.17
CA GLY A 692 16.87 -19.23 -1.81
C GLY A 692 15.56 -19.95 -1.51
N TYR A 693 15.51 -20.61 -0.35
CA TYR A 693 14.34 -21.30 0.17
C TYR A 693 14.25 -21.28 1.71
N ILE A 694 13.03 -21.46 2.21
CA ILE A 694 12.65 -21.83 3.58
C ILE A 694 11.85 -23.13 3.54
N HIS A 695 12.17 -24.08 4.42
CA HIS A 695 11.47 -25.36 4.58
C HIS A 695 10.98 -25.52 6.02
N PHE A 696 9.69 -25.76 6.19
CA PHE A 696 9.06 -26.00 7.49
C PHE A 696 7.96 -27.06 7.36
N ARG A 697 7.59 -27.67 8.48
CA ARG A 697 6.48 -28.64 8.55
C ARG A 697 5.45 -28.26 9.59
N ILE A 698 4.20 -28.66 9.36
CA ILE A 698 3.05 -28.32 10.19
C ILE A 698 2.01 -29.44 10.15
N GLN A 699 1.31 -29.70 11.26
CA GLN A 699 0.25 -30.71 11.30
C GLN A 699 -1.07 -30.18 10.74
N VAL A 700 -1.77 -31.04 9.99
CA VAL A 700 -3.13 -30.78 9.51
C VAL A 700 -4.14 -30.75 10.66
N ALA A 701 -5.16 -29.90 10.58
CA ALA A 701 -6.27 -29.89 11.53
C ALA A 701 -7.09 -31.19 11.42
N THR A 702 -7.43 -31.80 12.55
CA THR A 702 -8.04 -33.15 12.58
C THR A 702 -9.53 -33.19 12.25
N ASN A 703 -10.15 -32.03 12.04
CA ASN A 703 -11.59 -31.86 11.79
C ASN A 703 -11.95 -31.68 10.31
N LEU A 704 -10.99 -31.78 9.39
CA LEU A 704 -11.26 -31.68 7.95
C LEU A 704 -11.97 -32.94 7.43
N ILE A 705 -12.84 -32.76 6.46
CA ILE A 705 -13.63 -33.83 5.83
C ILE A 705 -13.36 -33.88 4.32
N SER A 706 -13.74 -34.99 3.67
CA SER A 706 -13.66 -35.08 2.21
C SER A 706 -14.46 -33.96 1.54
N GLY A 707 -13.85 -33.33 0.53
CA GLY A 707 -14.35 -32.15 -0.16
C GLY A 707 -13.72 -30.84 0.33
N ASP A 708 -13.10 -30.84 1.53
CA ASP A 708 -12.34 -29.69 2.01
C ASP A 708 -11.04 -29.52 1.21
N THR A 709 -10.42 -28.36 1.33
CA THR A 709 -9.14 -28.08 0.68
C THR A 709 -8.28 -27.19 1.58
N ILE A 710 -7.04 -27.59 1.78
CA ILE A 710 -6.03 -26.77 2.46
C ILE A 710 -5.43 -25.84 1.41
N VAL A 711 -5.57 -24.54 1.61
CA VAL A 711 -5.03 -23.51 0.72
C VAL A 711 -4.09 -22.64 1.52
N ASN A 712 -2.83 -22.52 1.08
CA ASN A 712 -1.82 -21.75 1.79
C ASN A 712 -0.93 -20.94 0.83
N ARG A 713 -0.61 -19.69 1.19
CA ARG A 713 0.22 -18.75 0.41
C ARG A 713 1.33 -18.15 1.27
N ALA A 714 2.37 -17.61 0.65
CA ALA A 714 3.36 -16.80 1.33
C ALA A 714 3.52 -15.45 0.63
N ASN A 715 3.93 -14.44 1.39
CA ASN A 715 4.36 -13.15 0.87
C ASN A 715 5.89 -13.08 1.01
N ILE A 716 6.59 -12.69 -0.04
CA ILE A 716 8.06 -12.64 -0.09
C ILE A 716 8.46 -11.19 -0.38
N PHE A 717 9.13 -10.55 0.57
CA PHE A 717 9.60 -9.18 0.46
C PHE A 717 11.11 -9.19 0.27
N PHE A 718 11.58 -8.48 -0.76
CA PHE A 718 13.00 -8.18 -0.97
C PHE A 718 13.22 -6.72 -0.57
N ASP A 719 14.03 -6.49 0.46
CA ASP A 719 14.21 -5.20 1.11
C ASP A 719 12.87 -4.56 1.49
N PHE A 720 12.54 -3.42 0.89
CA PHE A 720 11.35 -2.63 1.16
C PHE A 720 10.36 -2.61 -0.01
N ASN A 721 10.52 -3.53 -0.97
CA ASN A 721 9.62 -3.66 -2.12
C ASN A 721 8.28 -4.28 -1.72
N ASP A 722 7.25 -4.05 -2.54
CA ASP A 722 5.97 -4.77 -2.43
C ASP A 722 6.19 -6.29 -2.46
N PRO A 723 5.40 -7.07 -1.72
CA PRO A 723 5.60 -8.51 -1.63
C PRO A 723 5.26 -9.19 -2.95
N ILE A 724 6.10 -10.14 -3.33
CA ILE A 724 5.74 -11.17 -4.30
C ILE A 724 4.87 -12.19 -3.55
N ILE A 725 3.58 -12.23 -3.90
CA ILE A 725 2.62 -13.17 -3.32
C ILE A 725 2.68 -14.46 -4.13
N THR A 726 2.98 -15.58 -3.46
CA THR A 726 3.05 -16.87 -4.15
C THR A 726 1.68 -17.30 -4.66
N GLU A 727 1.67 -18.09 -5.74
CA GLU A 727 0.51 -18.92 -6.05
C GLU A 727 0.18 -19.86 -4.88
N PRO A 728 -1.10 -20.26 -4.71
CA PRO A 728 -1.51 -21.01 -3.54
C PRO A 728 -1.10 -22.48 -3.66
N SER A 729 -0.40 -22.99 -2.65
CA SER A 729 -0.31 -24.42 -2.43
C SER A 729 -1.70 -24.93 -2.04
N THR A 730 -2.18 -25.94 -2.77
CA THR A 730 -3.56 -26.44 -2.64
C THR A 730 -3.52 -27.95 -2.44
N ILE A 731 -4.01 -28.43 -1.31
CA ILE A 731 -4.07 -29.86 -0.97
C ILE A 731 -5.54 -30.23 -0.73
N PRO A 732 -6.20 -30.90 -1.69
CA PRO A 732 -7.57 -31.36 -1.51
C PRO A 732 -7.62 -32.49 -0.47
N ILE A 733 -8.62 -32.44 0.39
CA ILE A 733 -9.02 -33.56 1.23
C ILE A 733 -10.06 -34.33 0.46
N ALA A 734 -9.72 -35.56 0.08
CA ALA A 734 -10.65 -36.41 -0.63
C ALA A 734 -10.87 -37.69 0.18
N PHE A 735 -11.95 -38.40 -0.14
CA PHE A 735 -11.90 -39.85 0.02
C PHE A 735 -10.69 -40.36 -0.78
N PRO A 736 -10.26 -41.60 -0.58
CA PRO A 736 -9.55 -42.28 -1.65
C PRO A 736 -10.49 -42.28 -2.86
N ASP A 737 -10.49 -41.19 -3.64
CA ASP A 737 -10.85 -41.21 -5.03
C ASP A 737 -10.02 -42.34 -5.60
N HIS A 738 -10.70 -43.13 -6.42
CA HIS A 738 -10.26 -44.43 -6.90
C HIS A 738 -8.75 -44.54 -6.99
N ILE A 739 -8.18 -45.70 -6.58
CA ILE A 739 -6.81 -46.10 -6.96
C ILE A 739 -6.60 -45.59 -8.37
N GLY A 740 -5.83 -44.50 -8.50
CA GLY A 740 -5.69 -43.82 -9.76
C GLY A 740 -5.14 -44.82 -10.75
N ASP A 741 -5.33 -44.54 -12.03
CA ASP A 741 -4.57 -45.14 -13.11
C ASP A 741 -3.06 -44.83 -12.91
N ALA A 742 -2.44 -45.43 -11.88
CA ALA A 742 -1.06 -45.84 -11.97
C ALA A 742 -1.08 -46.89 -13.08
N HIS A 743 -0.24 -46.71 -14.09
CA HIS A 743 0.07 -47.69 -15.13
C HIS A 743 0.40 -49.07 -14.53
N THR A 744 -0.63 -49.81 -14.13
CA THR A 744 -0.55 -51.09 -13.42
C THR A 744 -1.45 -52.06 -14.16
N LEU A 745 -0.89 -53.20 -14.52
CA LEU A 745 -1.54 -54.21 -15.37
C LEU A 745 -2.77 -54.77 -14.65
N ALA A 746 -3.97 -54.34 -15.03
CA ALA A 746 -5.23 -54.79 -14.44
C ALA A 746 -5.38 -56.33 -14.46
N ILE A 747 -5.93 -56.90 -13.38
CA ILE A 747 -6.37 -58.31 -13.34
C ILE A 747 -7.80 -58.34 -13.89
N GLY A 748 -8.08 -59.13 -14.93
CA GLY A 748 -9.48 -59.33 -15.36
C GLY A 748 -10.23 -60.18 -14.32
N VAL A 749 -11.40 -59.73 -13.84
CA VAL A 749 -12.19 -60.44 -12.83
C VAL A 749 -13.67 -60.48 -13.20
N GLN A 750 -14.29 -61.66 -13.08
CA GLN A 750 -15.74 -61.86 -13.22
C GLN A 750 -16.31 -62.39 -11.90
N VAL A 751 -17.40 -61.80 -11.42
CA VAL A 751 -18.10 -62.22 -10.20
C VAL A 751 -19.48 -62.79 -10.53
N ALA A 752 -19.78 -64.01 -10.06
CA ALA A 752 -21.09 -64.64 -10.24
C ALA A 752 -21.43 -65.68 -9.14
N PRO A 753 -22.69 -65.81 -8.71
CA PRO A 753 -23.82 -64.94 -9.05
C PRO A 753 -23.67 -63.55 -8.41
N ASN A 754 -24.19 -62.52 -9.09
CA ASN A 754 -24.26 -61.15 -8.58
C ASN A 754 -25.58 -60.53 -9.09
N PRO A 755 -26.64 -60.45 -8.26
CA PRO A 755 -26.61 -60.57 -6.80
C PRO A 755 -26.35 -61.99 -6.26
N ALA A 756 -25.67 -62.07 -5.12
CA ALA A 756 -25.33 -63.30 -4.41
C ALA A 756 -26.25 -63.53 -3.22
N HIS A 757 -26.73 -64.78 -3.08
CA HIS A 757 -27.56 -65.20 -1.95
C HIS A 757 -26.72 -65.92 -0.89
N ASP A 758 -26.05 -67.03 -1.22
CA ASP A 758 -25.24 -67.79 -0.25
C ASP A 758 -23.72 -67.59 -0.41
N HIS A 759 -23.29 -67.38 -1.66
CA HIS A 759 -21.91 -67.13 -2.03
C HIS A 759 -21.80 -66.46 -3.41
N ALA A 760 -20.65 -65.87 -3.68
CA ALA A 760 -20.24 -65.36 -5.00
C ALA A 760 -18.85 -65.91 -5.36
N VAL A 761 -18.60 -66.25 -6.61
CA VAL A 761 -17.28 -66.70 -7.07
C VAL A 761 -16.64 -65.59 -7.89
N LEU A 762 -15.42 -65.19 -7.53
CA LEU A 762 -14.56 -64.33 -8.33
C LEU A 762 -13.65 -65.22 -9.18
N ARG A 763 -13.83 -65.18 -10.50
CA ARG A 763 -12.96 -65.83 -11.49
C ARG A 763 -12.01 -64.82 -12.08
N PHE A 764 -10.72 -65.13 -12.05
CA PHE A 764 -9.69 -64.32 -12.70
C PHE A 764 -9.57 -64.73 -14.17
N THR A 765 -9.51 -63.76 -15.08
CA THR A 765 -9.36 -63.99 -16.53
C THR A 765 -8.02 -64.69 -16.85
N GLU A 766 -7.01 -64.46 -16.00
CA GLU A 766 -5.75 -65.19 -15.94
C GLU A 766 -5.46 -65.56 -14.48
N CYS A 767 -4.83 -66.71 -14.22
CA CYS A 767 -4.47 -67.09 -12.87
C CYS A 767 -3.39 -66.15 -12.30
N LEU A 768 -3.46 -65.87 -10.99
CA LEU A 768 -2.58 -64.89 -10.33
C LEU A 768 -1.11 -65.30 -10.47
N SER A 769 -0.25 -64.36 -10.85
CA SER A 769 1.20 -64.60 -11.02
C SER A 769 2.00 -64.57 -9.71
N GLY A 770 1.40 -64.09 -8.62
CA GLY A 770 2.00 -64.00 -7.28
C GLY A 770 0.95 -64.15 -6.16
N PRO A 771 1.37 -64.21 -4.89
CA PRO A 771 0.45 -64.19 -3.77
C PRO A 771 -0.22 -62.81 -3.64
N GLY A 772 -1.38 -62.78 -2.99
CA GLY A 772 -2.23 -61.60 -2.94
C GLY A 772 -3.27 -61.65 -1.83
N ASP A 773 -4.23 -60.72 -1.88
CA ASP A 773 -5.40 -60.73 -1.02
C ASP A 773 -6.66 -60.22 -1.73
N LEU A 774 -7.81 -60.74 -1.30
CA LEU A 774 -9.14 -60.26 -1.60
C LEU A 774 -9.67 -59.55 -0.36
N LEU A 775 -10.08 -58.30 -0.52
CA LEU A 775 -10.69 -57.45 0.51
C LEU A 775 -12.12 -57.12 0.08
N LEU A 776 -13.06 -57.08 1.02
CA LEU A 776 -14.45 -56.69 0.80
C LEU A 776 -14.83 -55.55 1.74
N TYR A 777 -15.45 -54.51 1.21
CA TYR A 777 -15.86 -53.30 1.92
C TYR A 777 -17.37 -53.08 1.77
N ASP A 778 -18.03 -52.58 2.81
CA ASP A 778 -19.41 -52.10 2.72
C ASP A 778 -19.52 -50.71 2.05
N GLU A 779 -20.73 -50.20 1.87
CA GLU A 779 -21.00 -48.88 1.25
C GLU A 779 -20.38 -47.70 2.03
N LEU A 780 -19.96 -47.91 3.28
CA LEU A 780 -19.31 -46.92 4.14
C LEU A 780 -17.78 -47.10 4.20
N GLY A 781 -17.22 -48.00 3.38
CA GLY A 781 -15.78 -48.27 3.31
C GLY A 781 -15.23 -49.11 4.47
N ARG A 782 -16.09 -49.68 5.32
CA ARG A 782 -15.65 -50.53 6.43
C ARG A 782 -15.29 -51.91 5.90
N GLY A 783 -14.13 -52.43 6.29
CA GLY A 783 -13.68 -53.76 5.89
C GLY A 783 -14.61 -54.83 6.46
N ALA A 784 -15.37 -55.48 5.58
CA ALA A 784 -16.28 -56.56 5.93
C ALA A 784 -15.57 -57.91 5.90
N TRP A 785 -14.57 -58.08 5.03
CA TRP A 785 -13.94 -59.39 4.83
C TRP A 785 -12.54 -59.31 4.19
N ARG A 786 -11.65 -60.25 4.54
CA ARG A 786 -10.32 -60.40 3.93
C ARG A 786 -9.95 -61.86 3.76
N THR A 787 -9.52 -62.25 2.56
CA THR A 787 -9.06 -63.61 2.24
C THR A 787 -7.72 -63.55 1.50
N PRO A 788 -6.66 -64.23 1.99
CA PRO A 788 -5.40 -64.33 1.26
C PRO A 788 -5.57 -65.17 -0.02
N LEU A 789 -4.82 -64.80 -1.06
CA LEU A 789 -4.79 -65.47 -2.37
C LEU A 789 -3.38 -66.02 -2.63
N SER A 790 -3.31 -67.19 -3.24
CA SER A 790 -2.04 -67.87 -3.56
C SER A 790 -1.62 -67.62 -5.00
N ALA A 791 -0.30 -67.68 -5.27
CA ALA A 791 0.21 -67.72 -6.64
C ALA A 791 -0.36 -68.93 -7.40
N GLY A 792 -0.76 -68.73 -8.66
CA GLY A 792 -1.42 -69.73 -9.50
C GLY A 792 -2.92 -69.88 -9.27
N GLN A 793 -3.52 -69.14 -8.33
CA GLN A 793 -4.95 -69.21 -8.07
C GLN A 793 -5.76 -68.55 -9.20
N CYS A 794 -6.75 -69.25 -9.75
CA CYS A 794 -7.56 -68.79 -10.88
C CYS A 794 -8.98 -68.35 -10.49
N ALA A 795 -9.40 -68.66 -9.26
CA ALA A 795 -10.68 -68.21 -8.70
C ALA A 795 -10.65 -68.22 -7.16
N THR A 796 -11.53 -67.46 -6.55
CA THR A 796 -11.79 -67.47 -5.10
C THR A 796 -13.29 -67.32 -4.84
N THR A 797 -13.77 -67.83 -3.70
CA THR A 797 -15.19 -67.84 -3.35
C THR A 797 -15.43 -66.93 -2.16
N ILE A 798 -16.43 -66.05 -2.28
CA ILE A 798 -16.98 -65.21 -1.22
C ILE A 798 -18.19 -65.90 -0.62
N THR A 799 -18.12 -66.32 0.64
CA THR A 799 -19.31 -66.77 1.37
C THR A 799 -20.02 -65.53 1.90
N THR A 800 -21.32 -65.38 1.59
CA THR A 800 -22.06 -64.17 1.97
C THR A 800 -22.80 -64.32 3.30
N SER A 801 -22.88 -65.52 3.89
CA SER A 801 -23.70 -65.82 5.09
C SER A 801 -23.51 -64.88 6.29
N ASP A 802 -22.32 -64.28 6.44
CA ASP A 802 -21.99 -63.37 7.55
C ASP A 802 -22.08 -61.88 7.16
N LEU A 803 -22.55 -61.59 5.94
CA LEU A 803 -22.72 -60.24 5.39
C LEU A 803 -24.18 -59.81 5.49
N VAL A 804 -24.42 -58.56 5.88
CA VAL A 804 -25.77 -57.96 5.85
C VAL A 804 -26.17 -57.71 4.40
N PRO A 805 -27.45 -57.90 3.99
CA PRO A 805 -27.90 -57.54 2.64
C PRO A 805 -27.57 -56.09 2.28
N GLY A 806 -26.99 -55.88 1.10
CA GLY A 806 -26.48 -54.57 0.68
C GLY A 806 -25.45 -54.67 -0.45
N MET A 807 -24.93 -53.52 -0.88
CA MET A 807 -23.82 -53.49 -1.85
C MET A 807 -22.47 -53.54 -1.13
N TYR A 808 -21.59 -54.35 -1.67
CA TYR A 808 -20.20 -54.46 -1.26
C TYR A 808 -19.26 -54.19 -2.43
N TYR A 809 -18.06 -53.73 -2.11
CA TYR A 809 -16.99 -53.47 -3.05
C TYR A 809 -15.82 -54.38 -2.72
N PHE A 810 -15.34 -55.15 -3.69
CA PHE A 810 -14.18 -56.00 -3.50
C PHE A 810 -12.93 -55.41 -4.15
N VAL A 811 -11.77 -55.69 -3.56
CA VAL A 811 -10.45 -55.37 -4.07
C VAL A 811 -9.60 -56.63 -4.06
N VAL A 812 -9.00 -56.97 -5.19
CA VAL A 812 -8.02 -58.05 -5.34
C VAL A 812 -6.65 -57.40 -5.58
N ARG A 813 -5.64 -57.78 -4.81
CA ARG A 813 -4.25 -57.31 -4.98
C ARG A 813 -3.34 -58.51 -5.14
N SER A 814 -2.40 -58.48 -6.09
CA SER A 814 -1.40 -59.53 -6.29
C SER A 814 -0.14 -58.92 -6.92
N GLY A 815 0.90 -58.69 -6.11
CA GLY A 815 2.06 -57.89 -6.53
C GLY A 815 1.63 -56.48 -6.94
N ASN A 816 2.09 -56.01 -8.10
CA ASN A 816 1.75 -54.68 -8.64
C ASN A 816 0.43 -54.68 -9.46
N ARG A 817 -0.29 -55.81 -9.53
CA ARG A 817 -1.56 -55.93 -10.26
C ARG A 817 -2.73 -55.88 -9.27
N HIS A 818 -3.82 -55.23 -9.67
CA HIS A 818 -5.03 -55.16 -8.86
C HIS A 818 -6.31 -55.28 -9.71
N ALA A 819 -7.44 -55.55 -9.05
CA ALA A 819 -8.77 -55.47 -9.63
C ALA A 819 -9.82 -55.09 -8.59
N THR A 820 -10.86 -54.42 -9.04
CA THR A 820 -11.98 -54.00 -8.20
C THR A 820 -13.31 -54.38 -8.84
N GLY A 821 -14.34 -54.61 -8.04
CA GLY A 821 -15.69 -54.82 -8.55
C GLY A 821 -16.75 -54.72 -7.46
N LYS A 822 -18.02 -54.80 -7.88
CA LYS A 822 -19.17 -54.72 -6.96
C LYS A 822 -19.76 -56.11 -6.73
N LEU A 823 -20.23 -56.37 -5.52
CA LEU A 823 -21.00 -57.54 -5.15
C LEU A 823 -22.27 -57.10 -4.43
N SER A 824 -23.44 -57.42 -4.99
CA SER A 824 -24.73 -57.25 -4.33
C SER A 824 -25.06 -58.51 -3.53
N VAL A 825 -25.45 -58.36 -2.27
CA VAL A 825 -25.85 -59.47 -1.38
C VAL A 825 -27.33 -59.33 -1.00
N THR A 826 -28.13 -60.38 -1.19
CA THR A 826 -29.60 -60.30 -1.13
C THR A 826 -30.27 -61.43 -0.32
N HIS A 827 -29.71 -61.84 0.83
CA HIS A 827 -30.24 -62.93 1.68
C HIS A 827 -31.75 -62.91 1.94
#